data_AF-A0A646HJN2-F1
#
_entry.id   AF-A0A646HJN2-F1
#
_cell.length_a   1.000
_cell.length_b   1.000
_cell.length_c   1.000
_cell.angle_alpha   90.00
_cell.angle_beta   90.00
_cell.angle_gamma   90.00
#
_symmetry.space_group_name_H-M   'P 1'
#
loop_
_entity.id
_entity.type
_entity.pdbx_description
1 polymer ?
#
loop_
_entity_poly.entity_id
_entity_poly.type
_entity_poly.pdbx_seq_one_letter_code
_entity_poly.pdbx_strand_id
1 'polypeptide(L)'
;MYRIPSTLNGDLDYTQSLIDQFKAGEIQAGQLKSNRVPMGIYEQRKNQHYMLRLRCAGGLVTPEQLAKIAFVGHQLSTSHLHVTTRQEIQIHNVDIEDAIPALKKLEKVGISSAGGGGNTVRNMMVDDRSGLTADEEFDVYPYVEELTSRLIAEKDSFTMPRKYKVAIDTSVATANYSYIADLGLQARIKDGQRGFRVLIAGSAASNAHTGWEVFDFLPEKDLYRAAKALKNWFHKYGNRRNRHKARMRYVFYKYGTEEAKRLYLEEFEELKKDGSIDFEAPALPLEHHKPNFPPLKAPTDFETWKRRYAHKQTNAEGLKENLWYAYIPLRHGNNSTDFFAEVAEYLGNYGNDVIRFTKKEQIQVRNIPEEYLTNIYAFFKKLGVYQIDYPVVVTNLTCCTGADTCRLGICLPKGAIDGIAKQLLNSDLNLDAIPDFELRMNGCTNICALATWGDLGFSGRVGRVGDDPYPAYTIWLPVKGKHEIDLQQGYIAAKKIPAFVEDYLRDVIAEQANHANYYDYVAKRGVNIVKELIAKYKEVAPYSEEPDTFFDFGDDEKFSLIKYGKAECSAGLFDIIEIDQDTIREKLGEIDKILGDDKSHTDLTNLTDIVNEEDAKKIEKLLHDIVFSENRMLLVTRGLDPRTDEDVYNGFEKEFIAAGIIPQKFKVLTDKARNNKSLIAEKPLIDELAQLLNDLYQNMDDSLQFKLPAVQSPTDFTDNTDSKEKSAESNSEEEESVSFVKSVGQKDTSENEEKSVSSVKSVGQKNTSENEQKASAGEPEAISPDVKKDFRGVMCPMNFVKTKIALTPMQSGQILEILLDDGAPIENVPGSVKNEGHTILSTEKVENYWKVLIKKK
;
A
#
# COMPACT_ATOMS: atom_id res chain seq x y z
N MET A 1 -16.07 -21.37 -8.27
CA MET A 1 -15.97 -19.96 -7.79
C MET A 1 -15.41 -19.94 -6.39
N TYR A 2 -14.64 -18.89 -6.06
CA TYR A 2 -14.03 -18.75 -4.74
C TYR A 2 -15.06 -18.73 -3.60
N ARG A 3 -14.72 -19.34 -2.47
CA ARG A 3 -15.59 -19.48 -1.32
C ARG A 3 -15.46 -18.26 -0.41
N ILE A 4 -16.57 -17.59 -0.13
CA ILE A 4 -16.63 -16.51 0.86
C ILE A 4 -16.54 -17.07 2.29
N PRO A 5 -15.93 -16.35 3.26
CA PRO A 5 -15.90 -16.78 4.65
C PRO A 5 -17.30 -16.82 5.27
N SER A 6 -17.60 -17.84 6.06
CA SER A 6 -18.87 -17.96 6.79
C SER A 6 -19.06 -16.86 7.85
N THR A 7 -17.98 -16.19 8.28
CA THR A 7 -18.05 -15.05 9.20
C THR A 7 -18.59 -13.77 8.55
N LEU A 8 -18.53 -13.67 7.21
CA LEU A 8 -18.76 -12.43 6.45
C LEU A 8 -20.07 -11.73 6.82
N ASN A 9 -21.15 -12.48 7.06
CA ASN A 9 -22.44 -11.91 7.43
C ASN A 9 -22.39 -11.21 8.81
N GLY A 10 -21.79 -11.88 9.81
CA GLY A 10 -21.55 -11.33 11.16
C GLY A 10 -20.45 -10.27 11.23
N ASP A 11 -19.56 -10.21 10.23
CA ASP A 11 -18.59 -9.12 10.07
C ASP A 11 -19.26 -7.87 9.47
N LEU A 12 -20.20 -8.05 8.53
CA LEU A 12 -21.07 -7.00 8.00
C LEU A 12 -22.05 -6.47 9.08
N ASP A 13 -22.62 -7.33 9.92
CA ASP A 13 -23.43 -6.92 11.08
C ASP A 13 -22.63 -6.05 12.06
N TYR A 14 -21.40 -6.45 12.39
CA TYR A 14 -20.54 -5.65 13.26
C TYR A 14 -20.20 -4.29 12.63
N THR A 15 -19.91 -4.25 11.33
CA THR A 15 -19.69 -2.99 10.61
C THR A 15 -20.94 -2.09 10.64
N GLN A 16 -22.16 -2.65 10.55
CA GLN A 16 -23.40 -1.88 10.70
C GLN A 16 -23.50 -1.26 12.10
N SER A 17 -23.26 -2.04 13.17
CA SER A 17 -23.33 -1.49 14.53
C SER A 17 -22.34 -0.34 14.76
N LEU A 18 -21.15 -0.39 14.16
CA LEU A 18 -20.17 0.70 14.20
C LEU A 18 -20.61 1.93 13.37
N ILE A 19 -21.36 1.73 12.27
CA ILE A 19 -21.98 2.83 11.51
C ILE A 19 -23.07 3.51 12.35
N ASP A 20 -23.89 2.73 13.05
CA ASP A 20 -24.97 3.24 13.88
C ASP A 20 -24.43 4.02 15.10
N GLN A 21 -23.42 3.47 15.79
CA GLN A 21 -22.66 4.17 16.86
C GLN A 21 -22.00 5.46 16.35
N PHE A 22 -21.39 5.44 15.16
CA PHE A 22 -20.77 6.63 14.57
C PHE A 22 -21.82 7.72 14.28
N LYS A 23 -23.00 7.33 13.81
CA LYS A 23 -24.13 8.25 13.59
C LYS A 23 -24.75 8.79 14.88
N ALA A 24 -24.73 8.02 15.96
CA ALA A 24 -25.10 8.47 17.30
C ALA A 24 -24.05 9.41 17.94
N GLY A 25 -22.83 9.47 17.37
CA GLY A 25 -21.70 10.24 17.91
C GLY A 25 -20.93 9.51 19.02
N GLU A 26 -21.19 8.22 19.21
CA GLU A 26 -20.61 7.39 20.27
C GLU A 26 -19.16 6.98 19.97
N ILE A 27 -18.82 6.80 18.69
CA ILE A 27 -17.45 6.51 18.23
C ILE A 27 -16.93 7.55 17.23
N GLN A 28 -15.61 7.78 17.24
CA GLN A 28 -14.97 8.68 16.30
C GLN A 28 -14.87 8.09 14.88
N ALA A 29 -14.83 8.95 13.85
CA ALA A 29 -14.72 8.56 12.44
C ALA A 29 -13.51 7.64 12.14
N GLY A 30 -12.44 7.73 12.92
CA GLY A 30 -11.27 6.86 12.80
C GLY A 30 -11.48 5.44 13.34
N GLN A 31 -12.36 5.24 14.34
CA GLN A 31 -12.76 3.92 14.84
C GLN A 31 -13.64 3.20 13.81
N LEU A 32 -14.64 3.91 13.23
CA LEU A 32 -15.39 3.36 12.09
C LEU A 32 -14.46 3.04 10.90
N LYS A 33 -13.48 3.91 10.62
CA LYS A 33 -12.52 3.73 9.52
C LYS A 33 -11.65 2.47 9.66
N SER A 34 -11.19 2.12 10.86
CA SER A 34 -10.32 0.95 11.07
C SER A 34 -11.03 -0.36 10.70
N ASN A 35 -12.35 -0.44 10.89
CA ASN A 35 -13.19 -1.59 10.56
C ASN A 35 -13.77 -1.55 9.11
N ARG A 36 -14.40 -0.44 8.69
CA ARG A 36 -15.08 -0.37 7.37
C ARG A 36 -14.12 -0.51 6.18
N VAL A 37 -12.86 -0.08 6.34
CA VAL A 37 -11.89 -0.06 5.25
C VAL A 37 -11.36 -1.46 4.91
N PRO A 38 -11.00 -2.35 5.87
CA PRO A 38 -10.89 -3.79 5.62
C PRO A 38 -12.08 -4.40 4.87
N MET A 39 -13.31 -3.99 5.20
CA MET A 39 -14.56 -4.38 4.52
C MET A 39 -14.78 -3.71 3.16
N GLY A 40 -13.75 -3.04 2.60
CA GLY A 40 -13.78 -2.47 1.26
C GLY A 40 -14.55 -1.15 1.12
N ILE A 41 -14.97 -0.54 2.23
CA ILE A 41 -15.75 0.71 2.27
C ILE A 41 -14.79 1.91 2.47
N TYR A 42 -14.59 2.68 1.42
CA TYR A 42 -13.60 3.77 1.35
C TYR A 42 -14.27 5.14 1.26
N GLU A 43 -13.91 6.11 2.11
CA GLU A 43 -14.38 7.49 1.93
C GLU A 43 -13.71 8.14 0.70
N GLN A 44 -14.50 8.78 -0.15
CA GLN A 44 -14.07 9.46 -1.37
C GLN A 44 -13.59 10.91 -1.08
N ARG A 45 -13.29 11.70 -2.12
CA ARG A 45 -12.86 13.11 -1.98
C ARG A 45 -13.97 14.03 -1.48
N LYS A 46 -15.23 13.75 -1.84
CA LYS A 46 -16.43 14.34 -1.20
C LYS A 46 -16.62 13.64 0.16
N ASN A 47 -16.69 14.41 1.25
CA ASN A 47 -16.88 13.85 2.59
C ASN A 47 -18.21 13.09 2.69
N GLN A 48 -18.27 12.10 3.57
CA GLN A 48 -19.44 11.24 3.81
C GLN A 48 -19.95 10.45 2.59
N HIS A 49 -19.24 10.49 1.45
CA HIS A 49 -19.53 9.66 0.28
C HIS A 49 -18.48 8.57 0.16
N TYR A 50 -18.91 7.35 -0.12
CA TYR A 50 -18.08 6.15 -0.06
C TYR A 50 -18.00 5.43 -1.41
N MET A 51 -17.01 4.55 -1.51
CA MET A 51 -16.85 3.58 -2.58
C MET A 51 -16.79 2.18 -1.98
N LEU A 52 -17.53 1.25 -2.58
CA LEU A 52 -17.52 -0.17 -2.25
C LEU A 52 -16.65 -0.90 -3.27
N ARG A 53 -15.59 -1.58 -2.82
CA ARG A 53 -14.72 -2.40 -3.69
C ARG A 53 -15.06 -3.87 -3.56
N LEU A 54 -15.39 -4.51 -4.68
CA LEU A 54 -15.88 -5.89 -4.74
C LEU A 54 -14.80 -6.83 -5.30
N ARG A 55 -14.62 -7.98 -4.64
CA ARG A 55 -13.61 -8.99 -4.98
C ARG A 55 -14.12 -9.92 -6.09
N CYS A 56 -13.41 -9.89 -7.22
CA CYS A 56 -13.59 -10.79 -8.36
C CYS A 56 -12.27 -11.55 -8.56
N ALA A 57 -12.14 -12.73 -7.93
CA ALA A 57 -10.88 -13.49 -7.91
C ALA A 57 -10.44 -13.85 -9.34
N GLY A 58 -9.19 -13.55 -9.70
CA GLY A 58 -8.70 -13.72 -11.07
C GLY A 58 -9.50 -12.95 -12.14
N GLY A 59 -10.27 -11.94 -11.74
CA GLY A 59 -11.19 -11.20 -12.60
C GLY A 59 -12.50 -11.91 -12.95
N LEU A 60 -12.78 -13.11 -12.44
CA LEU A 60 -14.05 -13.79 -12.71
C LEU A 60 -15.22 -13.04 -12.05
N VAL A 61 -16.26 -12.86 -12.86
CA VAL A 61 -17.62 -12.54 -12.41
C VAL A 61 -18.57 -13.35 -13.29
N THR A 62 -19.55 -14.05 -12.72
CA THR A 62 -20.58 -14.72 -13.55
C THR A 62 -21.59 -13.69 -14.09
N PRO A 63 -22.34 -14.01 -15.16
CA PRO A 63 -23.48 -13.20 -15.59
C PRO A 63 -24.45 -12.86 -14.44
N GLU A 64 -24.83 -13.82 -13.61
CA GLU A 64 -25.70 -13.58 -12.44
C GLU A 64 -25.10 -12.56 -11.46
N GLN A 65 -23.82 -12.73 -11.12
CA GLN A 65 -23.11 -11.81 -10.23
C GLN A 65 -23.02 -10.40 -10.83
N LEU A 66 -22.72 -10.28 -12.12
CA LEU A 66 -22.61 -8.98 -12.79
C LEU A 66 -23.95 -8.26 -12.84
N ALA A 67 -25.04 -8.98 -13.16
CA ALA A 67 -26.40 -8.45 -13.08
C ALA A 67 -26.74 -7.99 -11.64
N LYS A 68 -26.30 -8.74 -10.63
CA LYS A 68 -26.52 -8.36 -9.22
C LYS A 68 -25.74 -7.12 -8.81
N ILE A 69 -24.49 -6.97 -9.26
CA ILE A 69 -23.65 -5.79 -9.02
C ILE A 69 -24.26 -4.56 -9.72
N ALA A 70 -24.70 -4.71 -10.97
CA ALA A 70 -25.40 -3.67 -11.72
C ALA A 70 -26.69 -3.22 -11.01
N PHE A 71 -27.54 -4.18 -10.61
CA PHE A 71 -28.77 -3.91 -9.84
C PHE A 71 -28.50 -3.18 -8.53
N VAL A 72 -27.50 -3.62 -7.76
CA VAL A 72 -27.14 -2.95 -6.49
C VAL A 72 -26.58 -1.55 -6.73
N GLY A 73 -25.75 -1.35 -7.76
CA GLY A 73 -25.30 -0.01 -8.15
C GLY A 73 -26.45 0.92 -8.55
N HIS A 74 -27.43 0.40 -9.28
CA HIS A 74 -28.62 1.17 -9.70
C HIS A 74 -29.49 1.55 -8.48
N GLN A 75 -29.69 0.63 -7.52
CA GLN A 75 -30.38 0.94 -6.26
C GLN A 75 -29.66 2.03 -5.43
N LEU A 76 -28.33 2.12 -5.55
CA LEU A 76 -27.50 3.13 -4.90
C LEU A 76 -27.40 4.44 -5.70
N SER A 77 -28.13 4.58 -6.81
CA SER A 77 -28.05 5.74 -7.73
C SER A 77 -26.62 6.07 -8.18
N THR A 78 -25.74 5.06 -8.29
CA THR A 78 -24.34 5.28 -8.67
C THR A 78 -24.23 5.78 -10.11
N SER A 79 -23.36 6.76 -10.36
CA SER A 79 -23.18 7.29 -11.71
C SER A 79 -22.43 6.34 -12.64
N HIS A 80 -21.66 5.41 -12.08
CA HIS A 80 -20.90 4.41 -12.83
C HIS A 80 -20.41 3.28 -11.92
N LEU A 81 -20.19 2.11 -12.52
CA LEU A 81 -19.30 1.08 -11.99
C LEU A 81 -17.91 1.24 -12.62
N HIS A 82 -16.86 0.93 -11.87
CA HIS A 82 -15.46 1.10 -12.28
C HIS A 82 -14.66 -0.20 -12.13
N VAL A 83 -14.24 -0.77 -13.26
CA VAL A 83 -13.33 -1.93 -13.38
C VAL A 83 -11.88 -1.48 -13.17
N THR A 84 -11.06 -2.29 -12.51
CA THR A 84 -9.76 -1.86 -11.97
C THR A 84 -8.55 -2.62 -12.49
N THR A 85 -7.37 -2.02 -12.38
CA THR A 85 -6.06 -2.67 -12.60
C THR A 85 -5.76 -3.88 -11.69
N ARG A 86 -6.64 -4.23 -10.73
CA ARG A 86 -6.57 -5.46 -9.94
C ARG A 86 -7.66 -6.47 -10.26
N GLN A 87 -8.36 -6.29 -11.37
CA GLN A 87 -9.46 -7.15 -11.81
C GLN A 87 -10.63 -7.18 -10.80
N GLU A 88 -10.70 -6.18 -9.91
CA GLU A 88 -11.83 -5.87 -9.02
C GLU A 88 -12.80 -4.91 -9.73
N ILE A 89 -14.04 -4.81 -9.25
CA ILE A 89 -15.00 -3.77 -9.65
C ILE A 89 -15.41 -2.91 -8.44
N GLN A 90 -15.70 -1.63 -8.66
CA GLN A 90 -16.06 -0.66 -7.63
C GLN A 90 -17.42 -0.02 -7.91
N ILE A 91 -18.23 0.16 -6.86
CA ILE A 91 -19.43 1.01 -6.83
C ILE A 91 -19.04 2.34 -6.18
N HIS A 92 -19.33 3.48 -6.81
CA HIS A 92 -18.93 4.81 -6.35
C HIS A 92 -20.11 5.62 -5.81
N ASN A 93 -19.82 6.64 -4.99
CA ASN A 93 -20.79 7.63 -4.49
C ASN A 93 -21.93 7.01 -3.67
N VAL A 94 -21.56 6.12 -2.75
CA VAL A 94 -22.47 5.36 -1.88
C VAL A 94 -22.54 6.04 -0.51
N ASP A 95 -23.74 6.29 0.01
CA ASP A 95 -23.93 6.81 1.37
C ASP A 95 -23.71 5.70 2.43
N ILE A 96 -23.32 6.06 3.65
CA ILE A 96 -22.82 5.07 4.63
C ILE A 96 -23.90 4.11 5.12
N GLU A 97 -25.14 4.57 5.18
CA GLU A 97 -26.33 3.82 5.56
C GLU A 97 -26.60 2.64 4.62
N ASP A 98 -26.44 2.85 3.31
CA ASP A 98 -26.74 1.84 2.30
C ASP A 98 -25.58 0.88 2.03
N ALA A 99 -24.37 1.17 2.54
CA ALA A 99 -23.17 0.37 2.31
C ALA A 99 -23.35 -1.09 2.74
N ILE A 100 -23.82 -1.36 3.96
CA ILE A 100 -24.03 -2.73 4.45
C ILE A 100 -25.29 -3.39 3.85
N PRO A 101 -26.45 -2.71 3.73
CA PRO A 101 -27.59 -3.21 2.96
C PRO A 101 -27.25 -3.60 1.52
N ALA A 102 -26.33 -2.89 0.86
CA ALA A 102 -25.81 -3.25 -0.46
C ALA A 102 -24.93 -4.51 -0.42
N LEU A 103 -23.95 -4.57 0.48
CA LEU A 103 -23.06 -5.72 0.60
C LEU A 103 -23.80 -7.01 0.98
N LYS A 104 -24.83 -6.95 1.83
CA LYS A 104 -25.74 -8.07 2.16
C LYS A 104 -26.64 -8.52 0.99
N LYS A 105 -26.76 -7.74 -0.10
CA LYS A 105 -27.42 -8.18 -1.35
C LYS A 105 -26.45 -8.87 -2.31
N LEU A 106 -25.14 -8.64 -2.16
CA LEU A 106 -24.05 -9.16 -3.00
C LEU A 106 -23.46 -10.46 -2.42
N GLU A 107 -23.35 -10.55 -1.10
CA GLU A 107 -22.93 -11.76 -0.38
C GLU A 107 -23.76 -12.99 -0.77
N LYS A 108 -25.07 -12.80 -0.98
CA LYS A 108 -26.03 -13.84 -1.42
C LYS A 108 -25.77 -14.42 -2.82
N VAL A 109 -24.91 -13.80 -3.64
CA VAL A 109 -24.43 -14.33 -4.93
C VAL A 109 -22.92 -14.63 -4.91
N GLY A 110 -22.33 -14.75 -3.72
CA GLY A 110 -20.90 -15.05 -3.55
C GLY A 110 -19.95 -13.87 -3.78
N ILE A 111 -20.45 -12.63 -3.86
CA ILE A 111 -19.61 -11.43 -4.02
C ILE A 111 -19.35 -10.80 -2.65
N SER A 112 -18.07 -10.72 -2.28
CA SER A 112 -17.62 -10.06 -1.04
C SER A 112 -16.79 -8.80 -1.33
N SER A 113 -16.83 -7.83 -0.43
CA SER A 113 -15.91 -6.68 -0.39
C SER A 113 -14.74 -6.86 0.57
N ALA A 114 -14.71 -7.96 1.34
CA ALA A 114 -13.73 -8.19 2.38
C ALA A 114 -12.30 -8.29 1.81
N GLY A 115 -11.40 -7.50 2.36
CA GLY A 115 -10.03 -7.32 1.87
C GLY A 115 -9.92 -6.42 0.63
N GLY A 116 -11.00 -5.79 0.17
CA GLY A 116 -10.92 -4.72 -0.83
C GLY A 116 -10.11 -3.52 -0.32
N GLY A 117 -10.12 -3.27 0.99
CA GLY A 117 -9.31 -2.23 1.63
C GLY A 117 -8.51 -2.70 2.84
N GLY A 118 -7.94 -1.75 3.57
CA GLY A 118 -7.20 -2.00 4.82
C GLY A 118 -5.81 -2.62 4.63
N ASN A 119 -5.27 -3.14 5.73
CA ASN A 119 -4.02 -3.91 5.77
C ASN A 119 -4.33 -5.42 5.68
N THR A 120 -4.63 -5.86 4.46
CA THR A 120 -5.31 -7.13 4.20
C THR A 120 -4.74 -7.87 2.98
N VAL A 121 -5.07 -9.15 2.85
CA VAL A 121 -4.93 -9.91 1.58
C VAL A 121 -5.93 -9.39 0.56
N ARG A 122 -5.43 -8.76 -0.51
CA ARG A 122 -6.22 -8.12 -1.57
C ARG A 122 -6.78 -9.13 -2.57
N ASN A 123 -7.54 -8.66 -3.57
CA ASN A 123 -7.90 -9.51 -4.70
C ASN A 123 -6.65 -10.08 -5.38
N MET A 124 -6.70 -11.34 -5.80
CA MET A 124 -5.60 -12.02 -6.47
C MET A 124 -5.72 -11.83 -7.98
N MET A 125 -4.63 -11.41 -8.63
CA MET A 125 -4.58 -11.21 -10.08
C MET A 125 -4.07 -12.46 -10.79
N VAL A 126 -4.45 -12.59 -12.06
CA VAL A 126 -4.08 -13.69 -12.95
C VAL A 126 -3.59 -13.14 -14.31
N ASP A 127 -2.89 -13.92 -15.13
CA ASP A 127 -2.89 -13.65 -16.58
C ASP A 127 -4.34 -13.81 -17.08
N ASP A 128 -4.91 -12.77 -17.67
CA ASP A 128 -6.26 -12.80 -18.24
C ASP A 128 -6.36 -13.78 -19.43
N ARG A 129 -5.23 -14.24 -19.97
CA ARG A 129 -5.16 -15.31 -20.97
C ARG A 129 -5.21 -16.73 -20.38
N SER A 130 -5.26 -16.88 -19.05
CA SER A 130 -5.27 -18.17 -18.35
C SER A 130 -6.43 -19.07 -18.80
N GLY A 131 -6.08 -20.26 -19.29
CA GLY A 131 -6.97 -21.25 -19.88
C GLY A 131 -7.33 -21.00 -21.34
N LEU A 132 -6.74 -20.01 -22.02
CA LEU A 132 -7.13 -19.59 -23.37
C LEU A 132 -6.07 -19.86 -24.46
N THR A 133 -4.78 -19.97 -24.11
CA THR A 133 -3.69 -19.94 -25.10
C THR A 133 -2.75 -21.15 -25.01
N ALA A 134 -1.90 -21.33 -26.04
CA ALA A 134 -0.92 -22.42 -26.13
C ALA A 134 0.46 -22.08 -25.56
N ASP A 135 0.67 -20.85 -25.08
CA ASP A 135 1.93 -20.36 -24.47
C ASP A 135 1.91 -20.33 -22.93
N GLU A 136 0.83 -20.86 -22.33
CA GLU A 136 0.78 -21.18 -20.90
C GLU A 136 1.38 -22.56 -20.60
N GLU A 137 1.95 -22.70 -19.40
CA GLU A 137 2.40 -24.01 -18.88
C GLU A 137 1.18 -24.84 -18.43
N PHE A 138 0.19 -24.18 -17.86
CA PHE A 138 -1.13 -24.69 -17.50
C PHE A 138 -2.06 -23.53 -17.09
N ASP A 139 -3.38 -23.72 -17.16
CA ASP A 139 -4.36 -22.77 -16.61
C ASP A 139 -4.14 -22.58 -15.10
N VAL A 140 -3.83 -21.35 -14.70
CA VAL A 140 -3.59 -20.96 -13.30
C VAL A 140 -4.84 -20.48 -12.57
N TYR A 141 -6.00 -20.34 -13.24
CA TYR A 141 -7.24 -19.89 -12.58
C TYR A 141 -7.71 -20.79 -11.41
N PRO A 142 -7.66 -22.14 -11.47
CA PRO A 142 -8.00 -23.01 -10.33
C PRO A 142 -7.19 -22.66 -9.07
N TYR A 143 -5.91 -22.33 -9.27
CA TYR A 143 -4.98 -22.02 -8.21
C TYR A 143 -5.31 -20.66 -7.56
N VAL A 144 -5.72 -19.67 -8.37
CA VAL A 144 -6.21 -18.37 -7.89
C VAL A 144 -7.49 -18.52 -7.06
N GLU A 145 -8.42 -19.37 -7.50
CA GLU A 145 -9.70 -19.62 -6.83
C GLU A 145 -9.51 -20.25 -5.44
N GLU A 146 -8.77 -21.35 -5.34
CA GLU A 146 -8.57 -22.05 -4.08
C GLU A 146 -7.66 -21.26 -3.13
N LEU A 147 -6.57 -20.67 -3.63
CA LEU A 147 -5.67 -19.86 -2.81
C LEU A 147 -6.39 -18.61 -2.25
N THR A 148 -7.29 -18.00 -3.02
CA THR A 148 -8.20 -16.97 -2.51
C THR A 148 -9.07 -17.52 -1.39
N SER A 149 -9.76 -18.63 -1.65
CA SER A 149 -10.72 -19.25 -0.72
C SER A 149 -10.09 -19.59 0.64
N ARG A 150 -8.89 -20.17 0.64
CA ARG A 150 -8.18 -20.54 1.89
C ARG A 150 -7.66 -19.30 2.63
N LEU A 151 -6.98 -18.37 1.95
CA LEU A 151 -6.39 -17.22 2.63
C LEU A 151 -7.42 -16.23 3.18
N ILE A 152 -8.56 -16.01 2.53
CA ILE A 152 -9.58 -15.08 3.05
C ILE A 152 -10.41 -15.68 4.20
N ALA A 153 -10.34 -17.00 4.43
CA ALA A 153 -10.96 -17.65 5.59
C ALA A 153 -10.15 -17.50 6.89
N GLU A 154 -8.88 -17.09 6.81
CA GLU A 154 -8.03 -16.87 7.99
C GLU A 154 -8.19 -15.45 8.55
N LYS A 155 -8.59 -15.31 9.82
CA LYS A 155 -8.92 -14.01 10.46
C LYS A 155 -7.78 -12.98 10.38
N ASP A 156 -6.52 -13.42 10.49
CA ASP A 156 -5.34 -12.55 10.47
C ASP A 156 -5.03 -11.98 9.07
N SER A 157 -5.57 -12.58 7.99
CA SER A 157 -5.50 -12.01 6.63
C SER A 157 -6.18 -10.65 6.50
N PHE A 158 -6.92 -10.20 7.53
CA PHE A 158 -7.53 -8.87 7.61
C PHE A 158 -6.77 -7.89 8.54
N THR A 159 -5.74 -8.35 9.28
CA THR A 159 -5.01 -7.58 10.29
C THR A 159 -3.48 -7.58 10.09
N MET A 160 -3.04 -7.64 8.83
CA MET A 160 -1.63 -7.60 8.41
C MET A 160 -0.95 -6.25 8.76
N PRO A 161 0.39 -6.13 8.67
CA PRO A 161 1.06 -4.82 8.77
C PRO A 161 0.68 -3.86 7.64
N ARG A 162 0.46 -4.39 6.43
CA ARG A 162 0.05 -3.62 5.25
C ARG A 162 -0.66 -4.51 4.23
N LYS A 163 -1.16 -3.90 3.15
CA LYS A 163 -1.74 -4.61 1.99
C LYS A 163 -0.79 -5.72 1.47
N TYR A 164 -1.33 -6.91 1.25
CA TYR A 164 -0.68 -8.07 0.64
C TYR A 164 -1.36 -8.31 -0.73
N LYS A 165 -0.61 -8.12 -1.82
CA LYS A 165 -1.06 -8.40 -3.20
C LYS A 165 -0.48 -9.72 -3.72
N VAL A 166 -1.32 -10.61 -4.24
CA VAL A 166 -0.90 -11.77 -5.05
C VAL A 166 -1.02 -11.45 -6.54
N ALA A 167 -0.15 -12.01 -7.38
CA ALA A 167 -0.34 -12.14 -8.83
C ALA A 167 0.23 -13.47 -9.34
N ILE A 168 -0.52 -14.15 -10.20
CA ILE A 168 -0.12 -15.42 -10.83
C ILE A 168 -0.07 -15.24 -12.35
N ASP A 169 1.08 -15.51 -12.96
CA ASP A 169 1.25 -15.51 -14.42
C ASP A 169 1.37 -16.96 -14.97
N THR A 170 0.91 -17.17 -16.20
CA THR A 170 0.70 -18.47 -16.87
C THR A 170 1.97 -19.21 -17.33
N SER A 171 3.12 -18.54 -17.38
CA SER A 171 4.43 -19.18 -17.56
C SER A 171 5.55 -18.28 -17.04
N VAL A 172 6.75 -18.83 -16.80
CA VAL A 172 7.95 -18.02 -16.52
C VAL A 172 8.34 -17.16 -17.72
N ALA A 173 8.12 -17.64 -18.95
CA ALA A 173 8.50 -16.95 -20.18
C ALA A 173 7.64 -15.70 -20.47
N THR A 174 6.34 -15.75 -20.13
CA THR A 174 5.38 -14.66 -20.36
C THR A 174 5.05 -13.86 -19.09
N ALA A 175 5.68 -14.20 -17.96
CA ALA A 175 5.48 -13.54 -16.68
C ALA A 175 5.63 -12.02 -16.74
N ASN A 176 4.82 -11.32 -15.95
CA ASN A 176 4.73 -9.87 -15.97
C ASN A 176 4.36 -9.33 -14.58
N TYR A 177 3.16 -9.61 -14.08
CA TYR A 177 2.64 -8.97 -12.88
C TYR A 177 3.12 -9.63 -11.58
N SER A 178 3.58 -10.89 -11.64
CA SER A 178 4.19 -11.58 -10.51
C SER A 178 5.41 -10.81 -9.97
N TYR A 179 6.22 -10.20 -10.85
CA TYR A 179 7.43 -9.46 -10.50
C TYR A 179 7.17 -8.29 -9.55
N ILE A 180 5.97 -7.69 -9.53
CA ILE A 180 5.63 -6.50 -8.72
C ILE A 180 4.56 -6.75 -7.65
N ALA A 181 4.23 -8.01 -7.39
CA ALA A 181 3.32 -8.45 -6.34
C ALA A 181 4.05 -8.73 -5.01
N ASP A 182 3.33 -8.69 -3.89
CA ASP A 182 3.87 -9.12 -2.59
C ASP A 182 4.12 -10.65 -2.61
N LEU A 183 3.26 -11.42 -3.28
CA LEU A 183 3.53 -12.80 -3.72
C LEU A 183 3.38 -12.88 -5.25
N GLY A 184 4.48 -13.14 -5.93
CA GLY A 184 4.55 -13.40 -7.35
C GLY A 184 4.71 -14.90 -7.63
N LEU A 185 3.78 -15.45 -8.40
CA LEU A 185 3.78 -16.85 -8.81
C LEU A 185 3.86 -16.92 -10.34
N GLN A 186 4.78 -17.73 -10.87
CA GLN A 186 4.96 -17.94 -12.31
C GLN A 186 4.86 -19.44 -12.56
N ALA A 187 3.83 -19.88 -13.28
CA ALA A 187 3.63 -21.30 -13.55
C ALA A 187 4.83 -21.90 -14.30
N ARG A 188 5.12 -23.17 -14.01
CA ARG A 188 6.26 -23.91 -14.54
C ARG A 188 6.03 -25.41 -14.43
N ILE A 189 6.39 -26.17 -15.46
CA ILE A 189 6.54 -27.62 -15.40
C ILE A 189 8.02 -27.96 -15.22
N LYS A 190 8.31 -28.91 -14.33
CA LYS A 190 9.66 -29.42 -14.08
C LYS A 190 9.58 -30.93 -13.85
N ASP A 191 10.34 -31.70 -14.62
CA ASP A 191 10.39 -33.17 -14.54
C ASP A 191 8.99 -33.83 -14.57
N GLY A 192 8.08 -33.29 -15.39
CA GLY A 192 6.69 -33.73 -15.53
C GLY A 192 5.73 -33.25 -14.43
N GLN A 193 6.22 -32.59 -13.38
CA GLN A 193 5.42 -32.08 -12.27
C GLN A 193 5.06 -30.61 -12.48
N ARG A 194 3.84 -30.21 -12.07
CA ARG A 194 3.41 -28.81 -12.03
C ARG A 194 3.88 -28.11 -10.77
N GLY A 195 4.19 -26.83 -10.93
CA GLY A 195 4.61 -25.97 -9.84
C GLY A 195 4.79 -24.52 -10.28
N PHE A 196 5.45 -23.75 -9.43
CA PHE A 196 5.64 -22.32 -9.63
C PHE A 196 7.07 -21.91 -9.33
N ARG A 197 7.63 -21.02 -10.15
CA ARG A 197 8.72 -20.14 -9.71
C ARG A 197 8.11 -19.05 -8.82
N VAL A 198 8.71 -18.80 -7.67
CA VAL A 198 8.12 -17.96 -6.60
C VAL A 198 9.03 -16.80 -6.25
N LEU A 199 8.46 -15.60 -6.31
CA LEU A 199 9.10 -14.33 -5.95
C LEU A 199 8.27 -13.63 -4.88
N ILE A 200 8.90 -12.99 -3.89
CA ILE A 200 8.20 -12.34 -2.77
C ILE A 200 8.60 -10.88 -2.58
N ALA A 201 7.72 -10.11 -1.92
CA ALA A 201 7.90 -8.74 -1.48
C ALA A 201 8.02 -7.64 -2.57
N GLY A 202 7.63 -7.91 -3.81
CA GLY A 202 7.64 -6.95 -4.93
C GLY A 202 6.70 -5.74 -4.78
N SER A 203 6.99 -4.65 -5.48
CA SER A 203 6.22 -3.41 -5.42
C SER A 203 6.57 -2.41 -6.52
N ALA A 204 5.59 -2.05 -7.36
CA ALA A 204 5.67 -0.88 -8.26
C ALA A 204 5.46 0.49 -7.57
N ALA A 205 5.06 0.56 -6.30
CA ALA A 205 4.91 1.83 -5.58
C ALA A 205 6.23 2.28 -4.91
N SER A 206 6.50 3.61 -4.97
CA SER A 206 7.57 4.42 -4.34
C SER A 206 8.61 3.69 -3.47
N ASN A 207 9.90 3.83 -3.80
CA ASN A 207 10.94 2.86 -3.45
C ASN A 207 10.54 1.48 -3.99
N ALA A 208 10.37 1.41 -5.31
CA ALA A 208 9.88 0.25 -6.02
C ALA A 208 11.01 -0.79 -6.23
N HIS A 209 10.64 -2.07 -6.26
CA HIS A 209 11.55 -3.20 -6.43
C HIS A 209 10.76 -4.40 -6.96
N THR A 210 11.41 -5.28 -7.70
CA THR A 210 10.85 -6.57 -8.11
C THR A 210 10.82 -7.57 -6.94
N GLY A 211 10.10 -8.68 -7.08
CA GLY A 211 10.10 -9.72 -6.06
C GLY A 211 11.45 -10.43 -5.96
N TRP A 212 11.89 -10.75 -4.75
CA TRP A 212 13.06 -11.61 -4.53
C TRP A 212 12.67 -13.07 -4.72
N GLU A 213 13.39 -13.79 -5.59
CA GLU A 213 13.17 -15.21 -5.81
C GLU A 213 13.50 -16.04 -4.55
N VAL A 214 12.56 -16.90 -4.15
CA VAL A 214 12.70 -17.85 -3.03
C VAL A 214 12.61 -19.30 -3.47
N PHE A 215 11.96 -19.60 -4.60
CA PHE A 215 11.94 -20.93 -5.21
C PHE A 215 12.07 -20.83 -6.73
N ASP A 216 13.06 -21.51 -7.32
CA ASP A 216 13.13 -21.81 -8.76
C ASP A 216 11.91 -22.64 -9.20
N PHE A 217 11.53 -23.61 -8.35
CA PHE A 217 10.35 -24.45 -8.53
C PHE A 217 9.81 -24.89 -7.16
N LEU A 218 8.57 -24.52 -6.89
CA LEU A 218 7.74 -24.97 -5.78
C LEU A 218 6.66 -25.92 -6.34
N PRO A 219 6.60 -27.21 -5.93
CA PRO A 219 5.53 -28.11 -6.33
C PRO A 219 4.15 -27.58 -5.95
N GLU A 220 3.14 -27.80 -6.80
CA GLU A 220 1.82 -27.21 -6.60
C GLU A 220 1.17 -27.53 -5.24
N LYS A 221 1.41 -28.72 -4.70
CA LYS A 221 0.92 -29.14 -3.37
C LYS A 221 1.38 -28.27 -2.20
N ASP A 222 2.48 -27.53 -2.37
CA ASP A 222 3.06 -26.66 -1.34
C ASP A 222 2.66 -25.17 -1.52
N LEU A 223 1.79 -24.87 -2.50
CA LEU A 223 1.43 -23.50 -2.86
C LEU A 223 0.79 -22.70 -1.71
N TYR A 224 -0.16 -23.31 -0.99
CA TYR A 224 -0.78 -22.67 0.17
C TYR A 224 0.22 -22.50 1.33
N ARG A 225 1.16 -23.44 1.51
CA ARG A 225 2.23 -23.32 2.51
C ARG A 225 3.12 -22.11 2.22
N ALA A 226 3.54 -21.90 0.98
CA ALA A 226 4.32 -20.72 0.60
C ALA A 226 3.57 -19.40 0.84
N ALA A 227 2.30 -19.33 0.44
CA ALA A 227 1.50 -18.11 0.61
C ALA A 227 1.19 -17.80 2.09
N LYS A 228 0.96 -18.85 2.91
CA LYS A 228 0.77 -18.74 4.36
C LYS A 228 2.07 -18.47 5.11
N ALA A 229 3.19 -19.07 4.72
CA ALA A 229 4.51 -18.76 5.25
C ALA A 229 4.84 -17.27 5.06
N LEU A 230 4.57 -16.73 3.87
CA LEU A 230 4.76 -15.31 3.59
C LEU A 230 3.83 -14.42 4.45
N LYS A 231 2.60 -14.88 4.73
CA LYS A 231 1.68 -14.21 5.64
C LYS A 231 2.24 -14.19 7.07
N ASN A 232 2.62 -15.34 7.63
CA ASN A 232 3.20 -15.46 8.97
C ASN A 232 4.46 -14.59 9.10
N TRP A 233 5.42 -14.78 8.19
CA TRP A 233 6.67 -14.02 8.11
C TRP A 233 6.40 -12.52 8.06
N PHE A 234 5.46 -12.06 7.24
CA PHE A 234 5.12 -10.65 7.17
C PHE A 234 4.42 -10.16 8.45
N HIS A 235 3.54 -10.95 9.05
CA HIS A 235 2.91 -10.64 10.33
C HIS A 235 3.96 -10.42 11.45
N LYS A 236 4.97 -11.29 11.47
CA LYS A 236 6.02 -11.44 12.50
C LYS A 236 7.18 -10.46 12.35
N TYR A 237 7.59 -10.11 11.12
CA TYR A 237 8.77 -9.27 10.84
C TYR A 237 8.45 -7.94 10.13
N GLY A 238 7.22 -7.78 9.60
CA GLY A 238 6.79 -6.60 8.87
C GLY A 238 6.55 -5.40 9.77
N ASN A 239 7.15 -4.25 9.41
CA ASN A 239 7.02 -3.02 10.20
C ASN A 239 5.56 -2.56 10.29
N ARG A 240 5.01 -2.58 11.51
CA ARG A 240 3.66 -2.08 11.78
C ARG A 240 3.68 -0.57 12.08
N ARG A 241 4.62 -0.10 12.92
CA ARG A 241 4.66 1.28 13.47
C ARG A 241 4.73 2.41 12.44
N ASN A 242 5.43 2.23 11.31
CA ASN A 242 5.56 3.26 10.28
C ASN A 242 4.84 2.86 8.99
N ARG A 243 3.62 3.42 8.81
CA ARG A 243 2.75 3.19 7.64
C ARG A 243 3.38 3.43 6.25
N HIS A 244 4.52 4.13 6.16
CA HIS A 244 5.30 4.32 4.93
C HIS A 244 6.41 3.27 4.72
N LYS A 245 6.92 2.67 5.80
CA LYS A 245 7.91 1.57 5.81
C LYS A 245 7.26 0.18 6.02
N ALA A 246 5.93 0.08 5.93
CA ALA A 246 5.18 -1.11 6.34
C ALA A 246 4.99 -2.23 5.28
N ARG A 247 5.47 -2.09 4.03
CA ARG A 247 5.35 -3.16 3.01
C ARG A 247 6.45 -4.21 3.17
N MET A 248 6.18 -5.46 2.75
CA MET A 248 7.09 -6.61 2.87
C MET A 248 8.56 -6.33 2.49
N ARG A 249 8.83 -5.54 1.43
CA ARG A 249 10.21 -5.20 1.03
C ARG A 249 11.06 -4.52 2.12
N TYR A 250 10.43 -3.85 3.07
CA TYR A 250 11.16 -3.22 4.17
C TYR A 250 11.69 -4.23 5.19
N VAL A 251 11.22 -5.49 5.18
CA VAL A 251 11.86 -6.61 5.90
C VAL A 251 13.19 -6.94 5.22
N PHE A 252 13.22 -7.07 3.88
CA PHE A 252 14.46 -7.23 3.11
C PHE A 252 15.44 -6.06 3.34
N TYR A 253 14.96 -4.81 3.39
CA TYR A 253 15.80 -3.64 3.69
C TYR A 253 16.26 -3.55 5.16
N LYS A 254 15.65 -4.29 6.09
CA LYS A 254 15.98 -4.29 7.52
C LYS A 254 16.93 -5.42 7.90
N TYR A 255 16.70 -6.63 7.37
CA TYR A 255 17.46 -7.84 7.71
C TYR A 255 18.52 -8.21 6.65
N GLY A 256 18.44 -7.64 5.44
CA GLY A 256 19.24 -8.08 4.29
C GLY A 256 18.62 -9.29 3.59
N THR A 257 19.03 -9.54 2.35
CA THR A 257 18.38 -10.54 1.47
C THR A 257 18.41 -11.96 2.06
N GLU A 258 19.57 -12.43 2.48
CA GLU A 258 19.72 -13.84 2.88
C GLU A 258 18.99 -14.15 4.19
N GLU A 259 19.06 -13.25 5.18
CA GLU A 259 18.31 -13.42 6.44
C GLU A 259 16.79 -13.29 6.21
N ALA A 260 16.35 -12.33 5.38
CA ALA A 260 14.94 -12.19 5.02
C ALA A 260 14.38 -13.46 4.35
N LYS A 261 15.16 -14.10 3.46
CA LYS A 261 14.83 -15.41 2.86
C LYS A 261 14.86 -16.53 3.89
N ARG A 262 15.90 -16.61 4.74
CA ARG A 262 16.07 -17.63 5.77
C ARG A 262 14.86 -17.68 6.71
N LEU A 263 14.44 -16.52 7.23
CA LEU A 263 13.26 -16.37 8.09
C LEU A 263 11.95 -16.77 7.40
N TYR A 264 11.83 -16.60 6.07
CA TYR A 264 10.67 -17.04 5.31
C TYR A 264 10.66 -18.56 5.09
N LEU A 265 11.84 -19.14 4.82
CA LEU A 265 12.00 -20.59 4.64
C LEU A 265 11.78 -21.35 5.96
N GLU A 266 12.11 -20.77 7.11
CA GLU A 266 11.76 -21.34 8.44
C GLU A 266 10.23 -21.48 8.61
N GLU A 267 9.46 -20.41 8.34
CA GLU A 267 7.99 -20.45 8.40
C GLU A 267 7.39 -21.45 7.38
N PHE A 268 8.05 -21.62 6.21
CA PHE A 268 7.63 -22.58 5.19
C PHE A 268 7.89 -24.05 5.59
N GLU A 269 9.11 -24.38 6.04
CA GLU A 269 9.46 -25.74 6.44
C GLU A 269 8.74 -26.18 7.73
N GLU A 270 8.29 -25.24 8.58
CA GLU A 270 7.38 -25.56 9.69
C GLU A 270 6.00 -26.00 9.18
N LEU A 271 5.37 -25.20 8.30
CA LEU A 271 4.08 -25.52 7.68
C LEU A 271 4.12 -26.79 6.82
N LYS A 272 5.30 -27.19 6.34
CA LYS A 272 5.55 -28.41 5.57
C LYS A 272 5.42 -29.72 6.37
N LYS A 273 5.47 -29.63 7.71
CA LYS A 273 5.24 -30.78 8.61
C LYS A 273 3.76 -31.16 8.71
N ASP A 274 2.85 -30.20 8.49
CA ASP A 274 1.41 -30.41 8.49
C ASP A 274 0.93 -30.86 7.11
N GLY A 275 0.71 -32.16 6.93
CA GLY A 275 0.15 -32.73 5.70
C GLY A 275 -1.30 -32.31 5.42
N SER A 276 -2.07 -31.91 6.43
CA SER A 276 -3.50 -31.55 6.26
C SER A 276 -3.71 -30.25 5.46
N ILE A 277 -2.64 -29.46 5.28
CA ILE A 277 -2.65 -28.24 4.48
C ILE A 277 -2.00 -28.38 3.10
N ASP A 278 -1.84 -29.60 2.59
CA ASP A 278 -1.56 -29.84 1.15
C ASP A 278 -2.57 -29.07 0.27
N PHE A 279 -2.10 -28.66 -0.90
CA PHE A 279 -2.88 -27.89 -1.87
C PHE A 279 -3.29 -28.75 -3.06
N GLU A 280 -4.58 -28.81 -3.33
CA GLU A 280 -5.13 -29.44 -4.54
C GLU A 280 -5.78 -28.36 -5.41
N ALA A 281 -5.50 -28.36 -6.70
CA ALA A 281 -6.17 -27.47 -7.65
C ALA A 281 -7.61 -27.97 -7.87
N PRO A 282 -8.64 -27.16 -7.60
CA PRO A 282 -10.02 -27.60 -7.72
C PRO A 282 -10.41 -27.80 -9.19
N ALA A 283 -11.26 -28.78 -9.45
CA ALA A 283 -12.00 -28.81 -10.71
C ALA A 283 -12.90 -27.56 -10.80
N LEU A 284 -12.89 -26.88 -11.94
CA LEU A 284 -13.75 -25.73 -12.19
C LEU A 284 -15.06 -26.21 -12.84
N PRO A 285 -16.22 -26.18 -12.15
CA PRO A 285 -17.52 -26.46 -12.76
C PRO A 285 -18.04 -25.21 -13.50
N LEU A 286 -17.20 -24.62 -14.34
CA LEU A 286 -17.47 -23.38 -15.07
C LEU A 286 -17.66 -23.70 -16.54
N GLU A 287 -18.91 -23.61 -16.98
CA GLU A 287 -19.37 -24.02 -18.31
C GLU A 287 -19.46 -22.85 -19.30
N HIS A 288 -19.35 -23.18 -20.58
CA HIS A 288 -19.69 -22.32 -21.70
C HIS A 288 -20.55 -23.10 -22.70
N HIS A 289 -21.34 -22.40 -23.51
CA HIS A 289 -22.32 -23.02 -24.41
C HIS A 289 -22.43 -22.29 -25.76
N LYS A 290 -22.89 -23.02 -26.77
CA LYS A 290 -23.47 -22.41 -27.98
C LYS A 290 -24.86 -21.86 -27.65
N PRO A 291 -25.13 -20.55 -27.85
CA PRO A 291 -26.41 -19.95 -27.50
C PRO A 291 -27.55 -20.41 -28.41
N ASN A 292 -28.78 -20.42 -27.89
CA ASN A 292 -29.98 -20.88 -28.61
C ASN A 292 -30.59 -19.81 -29.56
N PHE A 293 -29.73 -19.09 -30.29
CA PHE A 293 -30.13 -18.13 -31.33
C PHE A 293 -29.18 -18.22 -32.54
N PRO A 294 -29.62 -17.81 -33.75
CA PRO A 294 -28.77 -17.88 -34.94
C PRO A 294 -27.62 -16.86 -34.91
N PRO A 295 -26.47 -17.18 -35.54
CA PRO A 295 -25.43 -16.21 -35.85
C PRO A 295 -25.93 -15.06 -36.72
N LEU A 296 -25.42 -13.85 -36.48
CA LEU A 296 -25.66 -12.67 -37.31
C LEU A 296 -24.68 -12.63 -38.50
N LYS A 297 -25.11 -12.01 -39.61
CA LYS A 297 -24.21 -11.71 -40.72
C LYS A 297 -23.23 -10.60 -40.32
N ALA A 298 -21.96 -10.75 -40.71
CA ALA A 298 -20.94 -9.73 -40.49
C ALA A 298 -21.30 -8.42 -41.23
N PRO A 299 -21.41 -7.27 -40.53
CA PRO A 299 -21.39 -5.96 -41.17
C PRO A 299 -19.98 -5.62 -41.70
N THR A 300 -19.88 -4.63 -42.59
CA THR A 300 -18.63 -4.29 -43.30
C THR A 300 -17.47 -3.87 -42.41
N ASP A 301 -17.74 -3.43 -41.18
CA ASP A 301 -16.74 -2.96 -40.22
C ASP A 301 -16.37 -4.00 -39.14
N PHE A 302 -17.02 -5.17 -39.15
CA PHE A 302 -16.73 -6.29 -38.24
C PHE A 302 -15.27 -6.77 -38.35
N GLU A 303 -14.71 -6.89 -39.55
CA GLU A 303 -13.34 -7.41 -39.74
C GLU A 303 -12.26 -6.45 -39.18
N THR A 304 -12.53 -5.15 -39.13
CA THR A 304 -11.64 -4.19 -38.45
C THR A 304 -11.70 -4.34 -36.93
N TRP A 305 -12.89 -4.56 -36.38
CA TRP A 305 -13.02 -4.91 -34.96
C TRP A 305 -12.35 -6.25 -34.64
N LYS A 306 -12.61 -7.30 -35.45
CA LYS A 306 -12.06 -8.64 -35.25
C LYS A 306 -10.53 -8.63 -35.24
N ARG A 307 -9.91 -7.92 -36.19
CA ARG A 307 -8.44 -7.73 -36.26
C ARG A 307 -7.86 -7.00 -35.04
N ARG A 308 -8.57 -6.01 -34.49
CA ARG A 308 -8.08 -5.16 -33.39
C ARG A 308 -8.34 -5.73 -31.99
N TYR A 309 -9.44 -6.44 -31.79
CA TYR A 309 -9.97 -6.75 -30.46
C TYR A 309 -10.28 -8.23 -30.21
N ALA A 310 -10.30 -9.09 -31.23
CA ALA A 310 -10.67 -10.51 -31.10
C ALA A 310 -9.50 -11.44 -31.43
N HIS A 311 -9.34 -12.48 -30.60
CA HIS A 311 -8.22 -13.41 -30.64
C HIS A 311 -8.74 -14.84 -30.55
N LYS A 312 -8.13 -15.76 -31.32
CA LYS A 312 -8.49 -17.18 -31.29
C LYS A 312 -7.95 -17.85 -30.03
N GLN A 313 -8.77 -18.68 -29.38
CA GLN A 313 -8.28 -19.54 -28.31
C GLN A 313 -7.42 -20.66 -28.90
N THR A 314 -6.21 -20.81 -28.37
CA THR A 314 -5.20 -21.75 -28.85
C THR A 314 -4.92 -22.88 -27.87
N ASN A 315 -5.57 -22.88 -26.69
CA ASN A 315 -5.66 -24.07 -25.85
C ASN A 315 -6.36 -25.23 -26.59
N ALA A 316 -6.18 -26.47 -26.10
CA ALA A 316 -6.66 -27.68 -26.79
C ALA A 316 -8.19 -27.70 -27.01
N GLU A 317 -8.96 -27.15 -26.07
CA GLU A 317 -10.42 -27.04 -26.19
C GLU A 317 -10.85 -25.95 -27.19
N GLY A 318 -10.23 -24.76 -27.11
CA GLY A 318 -10.52 -23.65 -28.03
C GLY A 318 -10.17 -23.96 -29.49
N LEU A 319 -9.14 -24.78 -29.73
CA LEU A 319 -8.84 -25.30 -31.07
C LEU A 319 -9.88 -26.33 -31.56
N LYS A 320 -10.43 -27.15 -30.65
CA LYS A 320 -11.44 -28.20 -30.94
C LYS A 320 -12.82 -27.62 -31.22
N GLU A 321 -13.30 -26.69 -30.39
CA GLU A 321 -14.62 -26.04 -30.51
C GLU A 321 -14.59 -24.71 -31.30
N ASN A 322 -13.42 -24.33 -31.82
CA ASN A 322 -13.17 -23.07 -32.55
C ASN A 322 -13.61 -21.81 -31.77
N LEU A 323 -13.16 -21.73 -30.52
CA LEU A 323 -13.47 -20.63 -29.59
C LEU A 323 -12.54 -19.44 -29.78
N TRP A 324 -13.05 -18.27 -29.39
CA TRP A 324 -12.39 -16.98 -29.45
C TRP A 324 -12.70 -16.18 -28.18
N TYR A 325 -11.79 -15.26 -27.86
CA TYR A 325 -11.98 -14.24 -26.84
C TYR A 325 -11.81 -12.84 -27.44
N ALA A 326 -12.39 -11.83 -26.81
CA ALA A 326 -12.28 -10.44 -27.26
C ALA A 326 -12.15 -9.47 -26.09
N TYR A 327 -11.35 -8.41 -26.27
CA TYR A 327 -11.18 -7.33 -25.32
C TYR A 327 -12.17 -6.19 -25.61
N ILE A 328 -13.00 -5.89 -24.61
CA ILE A 328 -14.03 -4.86 -24.64
C ILE A 328 -13.50 -3.63 -23.87
N PRO A 329 -13.15 -2.54 -24.56
CA PRO A 329 -12.58 -1.37 -23.90
C PRO A 329 -13.61 -0.64 -23.05
N LEU A 330 -13.23 -0.21 -21.85
CA LEU A 330 -14.02 0.66 -20.98
C LEU A 330 -13.23 1.94 -20.71
N ARG A 331 -13.79 3.11 -21.04
CA ARG A 331 -13.07 4.38 -20.89
C ARG A 331 -12.86 4.68 -19.40
N HIS A 332 -11.61 4.82 -18.98
CA HIS A 332 -11.22 4.97 -17.56
C HIS A 332 -11.68 3.81 -16.65
N GLY A 333 -11.93 2.63 -17.23
CA GLY A 333 -12.58 1.50 -16.56
C GLY A 333 -14.06 1.71 -16.21
N ASN A 334 -14.66 2.83 -16.62
CA ASN A 334 -16.00 3.25 -16.20
C ASN A 334 -17.08 2.87 -17.22
N ASN A 335 -18.25 2.46 -16.72
CA ASN A 335 -19.50 2.48 -17.50
C ASN A 335 -20.75 2.51 -16.58
N SER A 336 -21.94 2.74 -17.13
CA SER A 336 -23.20 2.81 -16.36
C SER A 336 -23.62 1.45 -15.79
N THR A 337 -24.48 1.47 -14.77
CA THR A 337 -25.13 0.25 -14.24
C THR A 337 -25.86 -0.52 -15.32
N ASP A 338 -26.57 0.20 -16.17
CA ASP A 338 -27.50 -0.37 -17.15
C ASP A 338 -26.73 -1.07 -18.28
N PHE A 339 -25.56 -0.53 -18.65
CA PHE A 339 -24.58 -1.23 -19.49
C PHE A 339 -24.17 -2.59 -18.90
N PHE A 340 -23.74 -2.62 -17.63
CA PHE A 340 -23.32 -3.88 -17.00
C PHE A 340 -24.50 -4.86 -16.81
N ALA A 341 -25.73 -4.37 -16.69
CA ALA A 341 -26.94 -5.18 -16.67
C ALA A 341 -27.23 -5.81 -18.05
N GLU A 342 -27.24 -5.02 -19.14
CA GLU A 342 -27.42 -5.56 -20.51
C GLU A 342 -26.30 -6.56 -20.85
N VAL A 343 -25.04 -6.27 -20.49
CA VAL A 343 -23.90 -7.18 -20.70
C VAL A 343 -24.08 -8.50 -19.96
N ALA A 344 -24.56 -8.45 -18.71
CA ALA A 344 -24.82 -9.64 -17.92
C ALA A 344 -25.96 -10.49 -18.53
N GLU A 345 -27.12 -9.89 -18.83
CA GLU A 345 -28.25 -10.58 -19.45
C GLU A 345 -27.86 -11.21 -20.79
N TYR A 346 -27.14 -10.46 -21.63
CA TYR A 346 -26.74 -10.92 -22.95
C TYR A 346 -25.71 -12.05 -22.90
N LEU A 347 -24.63 -11.91 -22.11
CA LEU A 347 -23.59 -12.93 -22.01
C LEU A 347 -24.03 -14.18 -21.24
N GLY A 348 -25.09 -14.10 -20.43
CA GLY A 348 -25.74 -15.27 -19.81
C GLY A 348 -26.14 -16.36 -20.79
N ASN A 349 -26.40 -16.02 -22.06
CA ASN A 349 -26.70 -16.97 -23.13
C ASN A 349 -25.51 -17.88 -23.53
N TYR A 350 -24.29 -17.54 -23.12
CA TYR A 350 -23.05 -18.24 -23.48
C TYR A 350 -22.47 -19.05 -22.30
N GLY A 351 -23.05 -18.99 -21.10
CA GLY A 351 -22.61 -19.75 -19.91
C GLY A 351 -21.92 -18.90 -18.84
N ASN A 352 -21.24 -19.56 -17.91
CA ASN A 352 -20.69 -18.95 -16.70
C ASN A 352 -19.20 -18.54 -16.80
N ASP A 353 -18.39 -19.17 -17.67
CA ASP A 353 -16.97 -18.82 -17.79
C ASP A 353 -16.65 -17.68 -18.80
N VAL A 354 -17.65 -16.88 -19.16
CA VAL A 354 -17.58 -16.02 -20.35
C VAL A 354 -17.13 -14.58 -20.09
N ILE A 355 -16.99 -14.17 -18.82
CA ILE A 355 -16.59 -12.80 -18.42
C ILE A 355 -15.32 -12.86 -17.56
N ARG A 356 -14.36 -11.98 -17.86
CA ARG A 356 -13.21 -11.65 -17.00
C ARG A 356 -12.96 -10.14 -16.98
N PHE A 357 -12.63 -9.57 -15.84
CA PHE A 357 -12.04 -8.23 -15.75
C PHE A 357 -10.52 -8.30 -15.98
N THR A 358 -9.96 -7.34 -16.73
CA THR A 358 -8.52 -7.33 -17.09
C THR A 358 -7.73 -6.32 -16.25
N LYS A 359 -6.39 -6.45 -16.25
CA LYS A 359 -5.48 -5.50 -15.58
C LYS A 359 -5.32 -4.17 -16.33
N LYS A 360 -5.93 -4.03 -17.52
CA LYS A 360 -6.04 -2.80 -18.32
C LYS A 360 -7.39 -2.09 -18.12
N GLU A 361 -8.15 -2.44 -17.08
CA GLU A 361 -9.44 -1.82 -16.72
C GLU A 361 -10.57 -2.15 -17.73
N GLN A 362 -10.50 -3.31 -18.39
CA GLN A 362 -11.41 -3.74 -19.46
C GLN A 362 -12.24 -4.98 -19.06
N ILE A 363 -13.24 -5.33 -19.87
CA ILE A 363 -13.85 -6.66 -19.86
C ILE A 363 -13.19 -7.49 -20.96
N GLN A 364 -12.75 -8.70 -20.66
CA GLN A 364 -12.54 -9.76 -21.64
C GLN A 364 -13.81 -10.61 -21.69
N VAL A 365 -14.33 -10.83 -22.89
CA VAL A 365 -15.38 -11.82 -23.17
C VAL A 365 -14.71 -13.04 -23.79
N ARG A 366 -14.97 -14.25 -23.29
CA ARG A 366 -14.23 -15.47 -23.67
C ARG A 366 -15.13 -16.69 -23.87
N ASN A 367 -14.56 -17.77 -24.41
CA ASN A 367 -15.23 -19.01 -24.77
C ASN A 367 -16.38 -18.82 -25.79
N ILE A 368 -16.20 -17.90 -26.75
CA ILE A 368 -17.20 -17.59 -27.78
C ILE A 368 -16.88 -18.36 -29.07
N PRO A 369 -17.77 -19.23 -29.59
CA PRO A 369 -17.56 -19.86 -30.89
C PRO A 369 -17.50 -18.82 -32.02
N GLU A 370 -16.56 -18.98 -32.98
CA GLU A 370 -16.24 -17.94 -33.97
C GLU A 370 -17.44 -17.33 -34.71
N GLU A 371 -18.44 -18.16 -35.04
CA GLU A 371 -19.65 -17.74 -35.74
C GLU A 371 -20.46 -16.66 -34.98
N TYR A 372 -20.35 -16.61 -33.65
CA TYR A 372 -21.05 -15.65 -32.79
C TYR A 372 -20.26 -14.38 -32.50
N LEU A 373 -19.02 -14.24 -33.00
CA LEU A 373 -18.28 -12.98 -32.87
C LEU A 373 -19.03 -11.80 -33.50
N THR A 374 -19.80 -12.03 -34.55
CA THR A 374 -20.68 -11.02 -35.17
C THR A 374 -21.82 -10.59 -34.24
N ASN A 375 -22.33 -11.51 -33.42
CA ASN A 375 -23.35 -11.24 -32.39
C ASN A 375 -22.76 -10.43 -31.24
N ILE A 376 -21.61 -10.84 -30.68
CA ILE A 376 -20.85 -10.07 -29.68
C ILE A 376 -20.55 -8.66 -30.19
N TYR A 377 -20.09 -8.56 -31.44
CA TYR A 377 -19.79 -7.29 -32.08
C TYR A 377 -21.03 -6.39 -32.19
N ALA A 378 -22.13 -6.88 -32.76
CA ALA A 378 -23.35 -6.10 -32.94
C ALA A 378 -23.95 -5.63 -31.60
N PHE A 379 -23.87 -6.47 -30.56
CA PHE A 379 -24.35 -6.16 -29.22
C PHE A 379 -23.57 -5.01 -28.56
N PHE A 380 -22.25 -5.13 -28.41
CA PHE A 380 -21.45 -4.06 -27.80
C PHE A 380 -21.39 -2.79 -28.66
N LYS A 381 -21.59 -2.89 -29.99
CA LYS A 381 -21.79 -1.74 -30.89
C LYS A 381 -23.11 -1.01 -30.62
N LYS A 382 -24.22 -1.73 -30.40
CA LYS A 382 -25.52 -1.15 -29.98
C LYS A 382 -25.37 -0.37 -28.66
N LEU A 383 -24.52 -0.85 -27.76
CA LEU A 383 -24.20 -0.19 -26.48
C LEU A 383 -23.20 0.98 -26.61
N GLY A 384 -22.76 1.33 -27.82
CA GLY A 384 -21.84 2.46 -28.06
C GLY A 384 -20.40 2.26 -27.58
N VAL A 385 -20.00 1.02 -27.23
CA VAL A 385 -18.72 0.73 -26.58
C VAL A 385 -17.54 0.78 -27.56
N TYR A 386 -17.76 0.39 -28.82
CA TYR A 386 -16.69 0.38 -29.82
C TYR A 386 -16.64 1.68 -30.62
N GLN A 387 -15.63 2.49 -30.34
CA GLN A 387 -15.03 3.37 -31.33
C GLN A 387 -14.12 2.50 -32.21
N ILE A 388 -14.72 1.71 -33.11
CA ILE A 388 -14.03 0.71 -33.96
C ILE A 388 -12.93 1.30 -34.85
N ASP A 389 -13.09 2.56 -35.20
CA ASP A 389 -12.19 3.42 -35.94
C ASP A 389 -10.93 3.78 -35.12
N TYR A 390 -11.03 3.79 -33.78
CA TYR A 390 -9.92 4.11 -32.91
C TYR A 390 -8.93 2.93 -32.80
N PRO A 391 -7.61 3.17 -32.93
CA PRO A 391 -6.57 2.16 -32.75
C PRO A 391 -6.47 1.64 -31.31
N VAL A 392 -6.03 0.39 -31.15
CA VAL A 392 -6.02 -0.36 -29.88
C VAL A 392 -5.29 0.40 -28.76
N VAL A 393 -4.15 1.01 -29.06
CA VAL A 393 -3.36 1.84 -28.13
C VAL A 393 -4.15 3.01 -27.52
N VAL A 394 -5.09 3.60 -28.26
CA VAL A 394 -5.95 4.71 -27.78
C VAL A 394 -7.04 4.20 -26.83
N THR A 395 -7.52 2.97 -27.04
CA THR A 395 -8.50 2.29 -26.19
C THR A 395 -7.89 1.56 -24.97
N ASN A 396 -6.57 1.35 -24.96
CA ASN A 396 -5.81 0.71 -23.87
C ASN A 396 -5.22 1.70 -22.85
N LEU A 397 -5.36 3.02 -23.07
CA LEU A 397 -4.85 4.06 -22.17
C LEU A 397 -5.42 3.91 -20.74
N THR A 398 -4.58 3.42 -19.82
CA THR A 398 -5.00 2.97 -18.48
C THR A 398 -4.76 4.06 -17.44
N CYS A 399 -5.72 4.37 -16.55
CA CYS A 399 -5.49 5.37 -15.51
C CYS A 399 -6.31 5.22 -14.22
N CYS A 400 -5.66 5.51 -13.09
CA CYS A 400 -6.36 5.47 -11.81
C CYS A 400 -7.30 6.67 -11.66
N THR A 401 -8.33 6.56 -10.83
CA THR A 401 -9.31 7.63 -10.57
C THR A 401 -8.68 9.01 -10.27
N GLY A 402 -7.56 9.07 -9.55
CA GLY A 402 -6.86 10.33 -9.28
C GLY A 402 -7.70 11.35 -8.51
N ALA A 403 -7.51 12.64 -8.76
CA ALA A 403 -8.14 13.73 -8.00
C ALA A 403 -9.68 13.85 -8.20
N ASP A 404 -10.27 13.07 -9.11
CA ASP A 404 -11.72 12.92 -9.32
C ASP A 404 -12.43 12.48 -8.01
N THR A 405 -12.17 11.26 -7.53
CA THR A 405 -12.77 10.76 -6.28
C THR A 405 -11.77 10.34 -5.20
N CYS A 406 -10.45 10.35 -5.45
CA CYS A 406 -9.47 9.89 -4.47
C CYS A 406 -8.98 11.05 -3.57
N ARG A 407 -9.08 10.88 -2.24
CA ARG A 407 -8.52 11.83 -1.25
C ARG A 407 -7.01 12.06 -1.41
N LEU A 408 -6.28 11.11 -2.03
CA LEU A 408 -4.84 11.18 -2.33
C LEU A 408 -4.51 11.57 -3.78
N GLY A 409 -5.49 11.98 -4.58
CA GLY A 409 -5.23 12.50 -5.91
C GLY A 409 -4.59 13.88 -5.84
N ILE A 410 -3.49 14.07 -6.58
CA ILE A 410 -2.87 15.38 -6.79
C ILE A 410 -3.44 15.97 -8.09
N CYS A 411 -3.41 15.19 -9.18
CA CYS A 411 -3.86 15.61 -10.52
C CYS A 411 -5.04 14.76 -11.05
N LEU A 412 -5.66 15.18 -12.16
CA LEU A 412 -6.79 14.56 -12.87
C LEU A 412 -6.33 13.73 -14.10
N PRO A 413 -5.90 12.47 -13.93
CA PRO A 413 -5.36 11.65 -15.01
C PRO A 413 -6.40 11.24 -16.05
N LYS A 414 -7.70 11.14 -15.69
CA LYS A 414 -8.78 10.81 -16.64
C LYS A 414 -8.84 11.85 -17.77
N GLY A 415 -8.99 13.13 -17.42
CA GLY A 415 -9.02 14.22 -18.40
C GLY A 415 -7.71 14.35 -19.19
N ALA A 416 -6.57 14.00 -18.59
CA ALA A 416 -5.29 13.96 -19.31
C ALA A 416 -5.20 12.79 -20.31
N ILE A 417 -5.74 11.61 -19.98
CA ILE A 417 -5.91 10.47 -20.91
C ILE A 417 -6.90 10.82 -22.03
N ASP A 418 -7.93 11.63 -21.75
CA ASP A 418 -8.84 12.17 -22.78
C ASP A 418 -8.15 13.21 -23.68
N GLY A 419 -7.26 14.04 -23.11
CA GLY A 419 -6.35 14.90 -23.88
C GLY A 419 -5.41 14.11 -24.80
N ILE A 420 -4.74 13.08 -24.28
CA ILE A 420 -3.83 12.22 -25.05
C ILE A 420 -4.58 11.50 -26.18
N ALA A 421 -5.73 10.87 -25.87
CA ALA A 421 -6.54 10.19 -26.89
C ALA A 421 -6.97 11.16 -27.99
N LYS A 422 -7.47 12.35 -27.63
CA LYS A 422 -7.84 13.39 -28.59
C LYS A 422 -6.66 13.81 -29.46
N GLN A 423 -5.46 13.99 -28.90
CA GLN A 423 -4.28 14.35 -29.67
C GLN A 423 -3.92 13.25 -30.69
N LEU A 424 -3.79 12.00 -30.22
CA LEU A 424 -3.39 10.87 -31.06
C LEU A 424 -4.40 10.61 -32.20
N LEU A 425 -5.70 10.74 -31.94
CA LEU A 425 -6.76 10.57 -32.95
C LEU A 425 -6.82 11.70 -34.00
N ASN A 426 -6.21 12.86 -33.73
CA ASN A 426 -6.08 13.95 -34.69
C ASN A 426 -4.69 14.01 -35.35
N SER A 427 -3.81 13.05 -35.03
CA SER A 427 -2.46 12.94 -35.62
C SER A 427 -2.45 12.13 -36.91
N ASP A 428 -1.36 12.25 -37.68
CA ASP A 428 -1.04 11.45 -38.87
C ASP A 428 -0.36 10.10 -38.55
N LEU A 429 -0.27 9.72 -37.28
CA LEU A 429 0.46 8.53 -36.84
C LEU A 429 -0.25 7.22 -37.20
N ASN A 430 0.50 6.25 -37.73
CA ASN A 430 0.02 4.88 -37.90
C ASN A 430 0.02 4.13 -36.56
N LEU A 431 -0.95 4.45 -35.69
CA LEU A 431 -1.09 3.87 -34.35
C LEU A 431 -1.43 2.36 -34.36
N ASP A 432 -1.95 1.82 -35.47
CA ASP A 432 -2.14 0.37 -35.67
C ASP A 432 -0.79 -0.39 -35.79
N ALA A 433 0.34 0.32 -35.94
CA ALA A 433 1.68 -0.29 -35.91
C ALA A 433 2.18 -0.61 -34.49
N ILE A 434 1.55 -0.08 -33.43
CA ILE A 434 1.96 -0.26 -32.02
C ILE A 434 0.79 -0.66 -31.11
N PRO A 435 -0.01 -1.69 -31.45
CA PRO A 435 -1.29 -1.98 -30.78
C PRO A 435 -1.15 -2.36 -29.30
N ASP A 436 -0.03 -2.99 -28.93
CA ASP A 436 0.23 -3.49 -27.57
C ASP A 436 0.78 -2.44 -26.59
N PHE A 437 1.21 -1.27 -27.08
CA PHE A 437 1.95 -0.26 -26.31
C PHE A 437 1.17 0.22 -25.08
N GLU A 438 1.78 0.09 -23.89
CA GLU A 438 1.13 0.40 -22.62
C GLU A 438 1.49 1.79 -22.06
N LEU A 439 0.66 2.79 -22.36
CA LEU A 439 0.68 4.08 -21.68
C LEU A 439 -0.16 4.04 -20.39
N ARG A 440 0.48 4.34 -19.25
CA ARG A 440 -0.13 4.23 -17.91
C ARG A 440 -0.05 5.55 -17.13
N MET A 441 -1.19 6.05 -16.65
CA MET A 441 -1.27 7.38 -16.02
C MET A 441 -1.83 7.34 -14.58
N ASN A 442 -1.12 8.03 -13.67
CA ASN A 442 -1.45 8.07 -12.26
C ASN A 442 -1.58 9.49 -11.73
N GLY A 443 -2.64 9.81 -10.99
CA GLY A 443 -2.85 11.14 -10.38
C GLY A 443 -1.97 11.43 -9.15
N CYS A 444 -1.12 10.51 -8.70
CA CYS A 444 -0.15 10.71 -7.61
C CYS A 444 0.92 9.59 -7.59
N THR A 445 1.94 9.74 -6.73
CA THR A 445 3.07 8.82 -6.53
C THR A 445 2.73 7.46 -5.90
N ASN A 446 1.45 7.13 -5.69
CA ASN A 446 1.03 5.81 -5.19
C ASN A 446 0.98 4.70 -6.28
N ILE A 447 1.12 5.06 -7.55
CA ILE A 447 1.29 4.13 -8.69
C ILE A 447 0.16 3.08 -8.78
N CYS A 448 -1.10 3.52 -8.60
CA CYS A 448 -2.28 2.65 -8.63
C CYS A 448 -2.60 2.07 -10.02
N ALA A 449 -2.11 2.68 -11.10
CA ALA A 449 -2.31 2.24 -12.49
C ALA A 449 -1.04 1.62 -13.09
N LEU A 450 -0.02 1.44 -12.24
CA LEU A 450 1.27 0.84 -12.59
C LEU A 450 2.10 1.68 -13.58
N ALA A 451 2.03 3.01 -13.46
CA ALA A 451 2.86 3.98 -14.20
C ALA A 451 4.39 3.94 -13.91
N THR A 452 4.91 2.83 -13.38
CA THR A 452 6.34 2.49 -13.31
C THR A 452 6.58 1.02 -13.71
N TRP A 453 5.67 0.49 -14.53
CA TRP A 453 5.62 -0.89 -15.01
C TRP A 453 4.74 -0.93 -16.28
N GLY A 454 5.22 -0.25 -17.32
CA GLY A 454 4.59 -0.15 -18.64
C GLY A 454 5.58 0.40 -19.66
N ASP A 455 5.11 0.75 -20.85
CA ASP A 455 6.01 1.23 -21.91
C ASP A 455 6.27 2.74 -21.79
N LEU A 456 5.27 3.52 -21.36
CA LEU A 456 5.42 4.94 -20.99
C LEU A 456 4.54 5.29 -19.78
N GLY A 457 5.17 5.70 -18.67
CA GLY A 457 4.49 5.97 -17.41
C GLY A 457 4.43 7.45 -17.03
N PHE A 458 3.31 7.88 -16.46
CA PHE A 458 3.13 9.24 -15.93
C PHE A 458 2.59 9.22 -14.49
N SER A 459 3.22 9.95 -13.55
CA SER A 459 2.72 10.09 -12.17
C SER A 459 2.61 11.54 -11.69
N GLY A 460 1.40 11.95 -11.29
CA GLY A 460 1.04 13.30 -10.88
C GLY A 460 1.84 13.81 -9.69
N ARG A 461 2.19 15.10 -9.76
CA ARG A 461 2.99 15.87 -8.80
C ARG A 461 2.59 17.35 -8.89
N VAL A 462 3.20 18.15 -8.02
CA VAL A 462 3.12 19.62 -8.08
C VAL A 462 4.32 20.16 -8.86
N GLY A 463 4.07 21.01 -9.85
CA GLY A 463 5.04 21.96 -10.40
C GLY A 463 4.82 23.35 -9.83
N ARG A 464 5.77 24.27 -10.00
CA ARG A 464 5.68 25.66 -9.50
C ARG A 464 6.30 26.66 -10.46
N VAL A 465 5.69 27.84 -10.59
CA VAL A 465 6.31 29.06 -11.14
C VAL A 465 6.23 30.13 -10.06
N GLY A 466 7.36 30.37 -9.38
CA GLY A 466 7.35 31.13 -8.12
C GLY A 466 6.46 30.44 -7.06
N ASP A 467 5.59 31.22 -6.43
CA ASP A 467 4.62 30.71 -5.44
C ASP A 467 3.38 30.04 -6.05
N ASP A 468 3.12 30.21 -7.35
CA ASP A 468 1.97 29.61 -8.02
C ASP A 468 2.21 28.11 -8.32
N PRO A 469 1.38 27.19 -7.79
CA PRO A 469 1.46 25.77 -8.10
C PRO A 469 0.71 25.41 -9.39
N TYR A 470 1.18 24.41 -10.12
CA TYR A 470 0.51 23.88 -11.32
C TYR A 470 0.51 22.34 -11.35
N PRO A 471 -0.48 21.70 -12.02
CA PRO A 471 -0.54 20.25 -12.16
C PRO A 471 0.57 19.77 -13.10
N ALA A 472 1.38 18.82 -12.63
CA ALA A 472 2.50 18.28 -13.39
C ALA A 472 2.56 16.75 -13.26
N TYR A 473 3.28 16.08 -14.15
CA TYR A 473 3.49 14.63 -14.08
C TYR A 473 4.97 14.29 -14.27
N THR A 474 5.51 13.46 -13.35
CA THR A 474 6.78 12.77 -13.54
C THR A 474 6.64 11.76 -14.68
N ILE A 475 7.61 11.73 -15.59
CA ILE A 475 7.72 10.77 -16.70
C ILE A 475 8.59 9.58 -16.27
N TRP A 476 8.14 8.37 -16.57
CA TRP A 476 8.79 7.09 -16.27
C TRP A 476 8.98 6.27 -17.55
N LEU A 477 10.10 5.55 -17.63
CA LEU A 477 10.49 4.80 -18.83
C LEU A 477 11.25 3.50 -18.44
N PRO A 478 11.06 2.37 -19.15
CA PRO A 478 11.70 1.08 -18.85
C PRO A 478 13.18 1.03 -19.31
N VAL A 479 14.00 1.96 -18.81
CA VAL A 479 15.41 2.17 -19.20
C VAL A 479 16.30 0.93 -19.02
N LYS A 480 15.97 0.09 -18.03
CA LYS A 480 16.68 -1.15 -17.75
C LYS A 480 16.18 -2.35 -18.58
N GLY A 481 15.14 -2.18 -19.37
CA GLY A 481 14.47 -3.23 -20.13
C GLY A 481 13.31 -3.91 -19.40
N LYS A 482 12.79 -4.98 -20.01
CA LYS A 482 11.60 -5.69 -19.55
C LYS A 482 11.81 -6.37 -18.20
N HIS A 483 10.78 -6.36 -17.36
CA HIS A 483 10.76 -6.94 -15.99
C HIS A 483 11.69 -6.24 -14.97
N GLU A 484 12.17 -5.04 -15.26
CA GLU A 484 12.83 -4.14 -14.32
C GLU A 484 11.92 -2.95 -13.97
N ILE A 485 12.23 -2.24 -12.87
CA ILE A 485 11.45 -1.06 -12.46
C ILE A 485 11.82 0.16 -13.32
N ASP A 486 10.81 0.84 -13.87
CA ASP A 486 10.98 2.06 -14.67
C ASP A 486 11.74 3.16 -13.91
N LEU A 487 12.55 3.92 -14.64
CA LEU A 487 13.30 5.05 -14.09
C LEU A 487 12.61 6.38 -14.42
N GLN A 488 12.58 7.29 -13.45
CA GLN A 488 12.13 8.67 -13.65
C GLN A 488 13.08 9.41 -14.62
N GLN A 489 12.53 10.01 -15.67
CA GLN A 489 13.29 10.80 -16.66
C GLN A 489 13.22 12.31 -16.39
N GLY A 490 12.14 12.80 -15.77
CA GLY A 490 11.91 14.21 -15.49
C GLY A 490 10.42 14.47 -15.22
N TYR A 491 9.95 15.70 -15.44
CA TYR A 491 8.53 16.04 -15.38
C TYR A 491 8.17 17.22 -16.28
N ILE A 492 6.90 17.31 -16.67
CA ILE A 492 6.31 18.43 -17.44
C ILE A 492 4.92 18.81 -16.89
N ALA A 493 4.42 19.99 -17.24
CA ALA A 493 3.07 20.43 -16.90
C ALA A 493 2.00 19.57 -17.61
N ALA A 494 0.86 19.34 -16.94
CA ALA A 494 -0.18 18.42 -17.40
C ALA A 494 -0.64 18.71 -18.84
N LYS A 495 -0.96 19.97 -19.13
CA LYS A 495 -1.46 20.42 -20.45
C LYS A 495 -0.47 20.21 -21.61
N LYS A 496 0.82 20.00 -21.35
CA LYS A 496 1.84 19.71 -22.38
C LYS A 496 1.93 18.21 -22.74
N ILE A 497 1.38 17.31 -21.90
CA ILE A 497 1.53 15.85 -22.05
C ILE A 497 0.99 15.30 -23.37
N PRO A 498 -0.19 15.70 -23.91
CA PRO A 498 -0.71 15.13 -25.15
C PRO A 498 0.25 15.30 -26.33
N ALA A 499 0.83 16.49 -26.50
CA ALA A 499 1.81 16.78 -27.55
C ALA A 499 3.15 16.04 -27.33
N PHE A 500 3.62 15.96 -26.08
CA PHE A 500 4.79 15.14 -25.72
C PHE A 500 4.60 13.66 -26.10
N VAL A 501 3.40 13.09 -25.87
CA VAL A 501 3.09 11.70 -26.21
C VAL A 501 3.05 11.49 -27.72
N GLU A 502 2.46 12.42 -28.49
CA GLU A 502 2.46 12.35 -29.95
C GLU A 502 3.88 12.37 -30.53
N ASP A 503 4.71 13.35 -30.13
CA ASP A 503 6.11 13.42 -30.55
C ASP A 503 6.88 12.13 -30.21
N TYR A 504 6.66 11.58 -29.01
CA TYR A 504 7.35 10.37 -28.57
C TYR A 504 6.93 9.15 -29.40
N LEU A 505 5.62 8.95 -29.60
CA LEU A 505 5.12 7.85 -30.42
C LEU A 505 5.48 8.00 -31.90
N ARG A 506 5.67 9.22 -32.40
CA ARG A 506 6.20 9.49 -33.74
C ARG A 506 7.60 8.89 -33.93
N ASP A 507 8.49 9.06 -32.96
CA ASP A 507 9.83 8.48 -32.99
C ASP A 507 9.81 6.95 -32.83
N VAL A 508 9.01 6.44 -31.88
CA VAL A 508 8.79 4.99 -31.67
C VAL A 508 8.33 4.32 -32.97
N ILE A 509 7.30 4.86 -33.63
CA ILE A 509 6.70 4.28 -34.84
C ILE A 509 7.68 4.31 -36.02
N ALA A 510 8.52 5.34 -36.11
CA ALA A 510 9.53 5.48 -37.16
C ALA A 510 10.74 4.53 -36.97
N GLU A 511 11.20 4.34 -35.73
CA GLU A 511 12.46 3.66 -35.44
C GLU A 511 12.30 2.19 -34.99
N GLN A 512 11.09 1.74 -34.64
CA GLN A 512 10.85 0.35 -34.18
C GLN A 512 11.42 -0.74 -35.09
N ALA A 513 11.45 -0.52 -36.42
CA ALA A 513 12.00 -1.48 -37.39
C ALA A 513 13.54 -1.59 -37.36
N ASN A 514 14.22 -0.61 -36.76
CA ASN A 514 15.67 -0.58 -36.57
C ASN A 514 16.11 -1.24 -35.25
N HIS A 515 15.16 -1.73 -34.44
CA HIS A 515 15.37 -2.25 -33.09
C HIS A 515 14.81 -3.66 -32.92
N ALA A 516 15.43 -4.44 -32.01
CA ALA A 516 15.00 -5.83 -31.78
C ALA A 516 13.65 -5.94 -31.04
N ASN A 517 13.25 -4.88 -30.33
CA ASN A 517 11.97 -4.68 -29.66
C ASN A 517 11.95 -3.26 -29.04
N TYR A 518 10.84 -2.86 -28.43
CA TYR A 518 10.70 -1.55 -27.78
C TYR A 518 11.76 -1.27 -26.69
N TYR A 519 12.16 -2.27 -25.90
CA TYR A 519 13.16 -2.08 -24.84
C TYR A 519 14.57 -1.83 -25.40
N ASP A 520 14.90 -2.44 -26.54
CA ASP A 520 16.13 -2.15 -27.29
C ASP A 520 16.14 -0.72 -27.86
N TYR A 521 14.98 -0.25 -28.36
CA TYR A 521 14.79 1.16 -28.76
C TYR A 521 14.94 2.12 -27.56
N VAL A 522 14.32 1.83 -26.42
CA VAL A 522 14.42 2.66 -25.21
C VAL A 522 15.87 2.79 -24.75
N ALA A 523 16.60 1.67 -24.68
CA ALA A 523 17.98 1.64 -24.20
C ALA A 523 18.97 2.36 -25.13
N LYS A 524 18.77 2.30 -26.46
CA LYS A 524 19.66 2.90 -27.45
C LYS A 524 19.30 4.34 -27.83
N ARG A 525 18.02 4.69 -27.80
CA ARG A 525 17.49 5.95 -28.36
C ARG A 525 16.45 6.64 -27.46
N GLY A 526 15.40 5.92 -27.06
CA GLY A 526 14.21 6.51 -26.44
C GLY A 526 14.49 7.35 -25.19
N VAL A 527 15.51 7.01 -24.40
CA VAL A 527 15.98 7.82 -23.26
C VAL A 527 16.44 9.22 -23.65
N ASN A 528 17.08 9.40 -24.81
CA ASN A 528 17.56 10.71 -25.26
C ASN A 528 16.42 11.53 -25.87
N ILE A 529 15.55 10.90 -26.67
CA ILE A 529 14.32 11.51 -27.18
C ILE A 529 13.46 12.05 -26.02
N VAL A 530 13.26 11.29 -24.94
CA VAL A 530 12.52 11.78 -23.77
C VAL A 530 13.19 13.00 -23.11
N LYS A 531 14.53 13.08 -23.04
CA LYS A 531 15.24 14.28 -22.53
C LYS A 531 15.05 15.49 -23.45
N GLU A 532 15.10 15.29 -24.76
CA GLU A 532 14.89 16.35 -25.76
C GLU A 532 13.46 16.88 -25.73
N LEU A 533 12.46 15.98 -25.61
CA LEU A 533 11.06 16.36 -25.45
C LEU A 533 10.78 17.01 -24.09
N ILE A 534 11.43 16.57 -23.00
CA ILE A 534 11.39 17.32 -21.73
C ILE A 534 12.00 18.71 -21.91
N ALA A 535 13.13 18.86 -22.63
CA ALA A 535 13.71 20.16 -22.89
C ALA A 535 12.79 21.08 -23.73
N LYS A 536 12.00 20.51 -24.65
CA LYS A 536 10.97 21.19 -25.45
C LYS A 536 9.74 21.61 -24.63
N TYR A 537 9.33 20.82 -23.62
CA TYR A 537 8.06 20.99 -22.90
C TYR A 537 8.17 21.36 -21.41
N LYS A 538 9.38 21.58 -20.87
CA LYS A 538 9.60 21.94 -19.45
C LYS A 538 9.21 23.38 -19.08
N GLU A 539 9.22 24.31 -20.04
CA GLU A 539 8.95 25.72 -19.76
C GLU A 539 7.45 25.95 -19.54
N VAL A 540 7.15 26.74 -18.51
CA VAL A 540 5.80 27.16 -18.13
C VAL A 540 5.88 28.65 -17.82
N ALA A 541 5.13 29.46 -18.56
CA ALA A 541 5.13 30.91 -18.35
C ALA A 541 4.42 31.28 -17.04
N PRO A 542 4.57 32.51 -16.51
CA PRO A 542 3.76 32.99 -15.39
C PRO A 542 2.27 32.90 -15.68
N TYR A 543 1.44 32.79 -14.64
CA TYR A 543 -0.02 32.69 -14.74
C TYR A 543 -0.67 33.86 -15.53
N SER A 544 -0.03 35.03 -15.57
CA SER A 544 -0.44 36.19 -16.36
C SER A 544 -0.27 36.04 -17.87
N GLU A 545 0.54 35.08 -18.33
CA GLU A 545 0.92 34.86 -19.73
C GLU A 545 0.38 33.53 -20.25
N GLU A 546 0.45 32.46 -19.46
CA GLU A 546 -0.12 31.15 -19.78
C GLU A 546 -1.04 30.66 -18.65
N PRO A 547 -2.29 31.17 -18.53
CA PRO A 547 -3.18 30.77 -17.44
C PRO A 547 -3.53 29.27 -17.44
N ASP A 548 -3.72 28.68 -18.64
CA ASP A 548 -4.28 27.33 -18.81
C ASP A 548 -3.42 26.21 -18.19
N THR A 549 -2.10 26.37 -18.13
CA THR A 549 -1.19 25.39 -17.51
C THR A 549 -1.35 25.29 -16.00
N PHE A 550 -2.00 26.27 -15.36
CA PHE A 550 -2.32 26.27 -13.92
C PHE A 550 -3.72 25.71 -13.61
N PHE A 551 -4.44 25.21 -14.62
CA PHE A 551 -5.67 24.41 -14.47
C PHE A 551 -5.38 22.96 -14.88
N ASP A 552 -6.00 21.99 -14.21
CA ASP A 552 -5.89 20.58 -14.61
C ASP A 552 -6.97 20.23 -15.65
N PHE A 553 -6.92 19.03 -16.24
CA PHE A 553 -7.86 18.65 -17.29
C PHE A 553 -9.28 18.46 -16.75
N GLY A 554 -10.18 19.39 -17.10
CA GLY A 554 -11.59 19.37 -16.70
C GLY A 554 -11.86 20.02 -15.35
N ASP A 555 -10.88 20.70 -14.74
CA ASP A 555 -11.08 21.57 -13.57
C ASP A 555 -11.29 23.02 -14.04
N ASP A 556 -12.26 23.73 -13.45
CA ASP A 556 -12.52 25.16 -13.68
C ASP A 556 -11.94 26.05 -12.57
N GLU A 557 -11.39 25.47 -11.50
CA GLU A 557 -10.62 26.17 -10.48
C GLU A 557 -9.11 26.14 -10.78
N LYS A 558 -8.40 27.23 -10.43
CA LYS A 558 -6.93 27.27 -10.45
C LYS A 558 -6.39 26.23 -9.48
N PHE A 559 -5.42 25.44 -9.95
CA PHE A 559 -4.88 24.28 -9.24
C PHE A 559 -4.43 24.59 -7.81
N SER A 560 -4.91 23.79 -6.85
CA SER A 560 -4.71 24.04 -5.42
C SER A 560 -4.60 22.75 -4.61
N LEU A 561 -3.72 22.78 -3.60
CA LEU A 561 -3.51 21.67 -2.67
C LEU A 561 -4.50 21.64 -1.50
N ILE A 562 -5.38 22.64 -1.39
CA ILE A 562 -6.41 22.72 -0.33
C ILE A 562 -7.37 21.51 -0.42
N LYS A 563 -7.66 21.03 -1.64
CA LYS A 563 -8.51 19.86 -1.90
C LYS A 563 -7.79 18.50 -1.68
N TYR A 564 -6.59 18.46 -1.07
CA TYR A 564 -5.83 17.21 -0.82
C TYR A 564 -6.12 16.65 0.59
N GLY A 565 -6.49 15.36 0.67
CA GLY A 565 -7.01 14.73 1.89
C GLY A 565 -6.10 13.66 2.52
N LYS A 566 -6.48 13.20 3.71
CA LYS A 566 -5.80 12.10 4.43
C LYS A 566 -5.98 10.75 3.69
N ALA A 567 -5.03 9.83 3.91
CA ALA A 567 -5.03 8.50 3.31
C ALA A 567 -6.07 7.56 3.96
N GLU A 568 -6.98 6.99 3.15
CA GLU A 568 -7.87 5.90 3.59
C GLU A 568 -7.17 4.54 3.56
N CYS A 569 -6.38 4.25 2.52
CA CYS A 569 -5.92 2.88 2.24
C CYS A 569 -4.88 2.30 3.23
N SER A 570 -4.57 2.97 4.34
CA SER A 570 -3.69 2.51 5.42
C SER A 570 -4.41 2.17 6.72
N ALA A 571 -5.74 2.26 6.75
CA ALA A 571 -6.55 1.99 7.94
C ALA A 571 -6.15 0.68 8.65
N GLY A 572 -5.97 0.76 9.97
CA GLY A 572 -5.76 -0.39 10.86
C GLY A 572 -5.20 0.04 12.21
N LEU A 573 -4.71 -0.94 12.99
CA LEU A 573 -4.02 -0.83 14.30
C LEU A 573 -3.77 0.59 14.84
N PHE A 574 -2.82 1.33 14.27
CA PHE A 574 -2.38 2.62 14.82
C PHE A 574 -3.44 3.70 14.74
N ASP A 575 -4.37 3.65 13.78
CA ASP A 575 -5.49 4.57 13.76
C ASP A 575 -6.46 4.33 14.94
N ILE A 576 -6.42 3.17 15.61
CA ILE A 576 -7.13 2.92 16.89
C ILE A 576 -6.28 3.40 18.07
N ILE A 577 -4.98 3.05 18.13
CA ILE A 577 -4.08 3.48 19.21
C ILE A 577 -4.02 5.02 19.28
N GLU A 578 -3.84 5.70 18.15
CA GLU A 578 -3.81 7.16 18.04
C GLU A 578 -5.11 7.77 18.62
N ILE A 579 -6.28 7.14 18.42
CA ILE A 579 -7.57 7.60 18.96
C ILE A 579 -7.70 7.35 20.46
N ASP A 580 -7.30 6.19 20.97
CA ASP A 580 -7.36 5.93 22.41
C ASP A 580 -6.37 6.83 23.17
N GLN A 581 -5.17 7.07 22.62
CA GLN A 581 -4.21 8.06 23.13
C GLN A 581 -4.75 9.49 23.11
N ASP A 582 -5.42 9.91 22.04
CA ASP A 582 -6.02 11.24 21.94
C ASP A 582 -7.24 11.35 22.88
N THR A 583 -8.08 10.31 22.98
CA THR A 583 -9.24 10.25 23.88
C THR A 583 -8.86 10.35 25.34
N ILE A 584 -7.84 9.59 25.77
CA ILE A 584 -7.29 9.65 27.13
C ILE A 584 -6.78 11.08 27.42
N ARG A 585 -5.99 11.66 26.51
CA ARG A 585 -5.41 13.00 26.67
C ARG A 585 -6.46 14.12 26.69
N GLU A 586 -7.48 14.02 25.83
CA GLU A 586 -8.56 15.00 25.76
C GLU A 586 -9.46 14.95 27.00
N LYS A 587 -9.79 13.75 27.49
CA LYS A 587 -10.64 13.58 28.69
C LYS A 587 -9.91 13.91 29.98
N LEU A 588 -8.63 13.54 30.12
CA LEU A 588 -7.78 14.06 31.20
C LEU A 588 -7.69 15.59 31.15
N GLY A 589 -7.46 16.15 29.96
CA GLY A 589 -7.47 17.59 29.72
C GLY A 589 -8.85 18.27 29.81
N GLU A 590 -9.94 17.53 30.04
CA GLU A 590 -11.25 18.06 30.40
C GLU A 590 -11.46 17.98 31.92
N ILE A 591 -11.08 16.88 32.57
CA ILE A 591 -11.05 16.77 34.04
C ILE A 591 -10.19 17.90 34.64
N ASP A 592 -8.99 18.13 34.09
CA ASP A 592 -8.10 19.22 34.50
C ASP A 592 -8.71 20.62 34.36
N LYS A 593 -9.67 20.83 33.44
CA LYS A 593 -10.38 22.11 33.28
C LYS A 593 -11.53 22.26 34.26
N ILE A 594 -12.16 21.14 34.65
CA ILE A 594 -13.24 21.11 35.64
C ILE A 594 -12.66 21.30 37.06
N LEU A 595 -11.48 20.74 37.33
CA LEU A 595 -10.74 20.91 38.59
C LEU A 595 -9.97 22.26 38.67
N GLY A 596 -9.65 22.87 37.53
CA GLY A 596 -9.04 24.21 37.47
C GLY A 596 -7.60 24.27 38.01
N ASP A 597 -7.32 25.27 38.83
CA ASP A 597 -5.99 25.49 39.44
C ASP A 597 -5.79 24.72 40.77
N ASP A 598 -6.81 24.05 41.31
CA ASP A 598 -6.76 23.26 42.57
C ASP A 598 -6.03 21.90 42.42
N LYS A 599 -4.95 21.89 41.65
CA LYS A 599 -4.12 20.72 41.31
C LYS A 599 -3.27 20.20 42.48
N SER A 600 -3.41 20.78 43.67
CA SER A 600 -2.66 20.48 44.88
C SER A 600 -3.22 19.31 45.69
N HIS A 601 -4.49 18.94 45.49
CA HIS A 601 -5.14 17.87 46.25
C HIS A 601 -5.05 16.52 45.53
N THR A 602 -4.00 15.75 45.84
CA THR A 602 -3.78 14.36 45.41
C THR A 602 -4.74 13.34 46.05
N ASP A 603 -5.85 13.80 46.62
CA ASP A 603 -6.85 12.99 47.30
C ASP A 603 -8.25 13.48 46.90
N LEU A 604 -8.83 12.80 45.91
CA LEU A 604 -10.14 13.13 45.34
C LEU A 604 -11.30 12.42 46.07
N THR A 605 -11.05 11.80 47.24
CA THR A 605 -12.07 11.00 47.96
C THR A 605 -13.35 11.79 48.30
N ASN A 606 -13.24 13.11 48.48
CA ASN A 606 -14.37 14.03 48.66
C ASN A 606 -14.60 14.93 47.42
N LEU A 607 -14.74 14.36 46.22
CA LEU A 607 -14.90 15.15 44.98
C LEU A 607 -16.04 16.20 45.02
N THR A 608 -17.11 15.93 45.77
CA THR A 608 -18.26 16.84 45.97
C THR A 608 -17.96 18.08 46.82
N ASP A 609 -16.84 18.10 47.54
CA ASP A 609 -16.37 19.28 48.29
C ASP A 609 -15.56 20.23 47.38
N ILE A 610 -15.13 19.75 46.21
CA ILE A 610 -14.28 20.45 45.23
C ILE A 610 -15.11 20.96 44.05
N VAL A 611 -16.03 20.14 43.52
CA VAL A 611 -16.89 20.47 42.38
C VAL A 611 -18.36 20.16 42.68
N ASN A 612 -19.28 20.77 41.92
CA ASN A 612 -20.71 20.55 42.08
C ASN A 612 -21.12 19.11 41.65
N GLU A 613 -22.34 18.70 42.01
CA GLU A 613 -22.83 17.32 41.80
C GLU A 613 -22.98 16.93 40.30
N GLU A 614 -23.07 17.90 39.39
CA GLU A 614 -23.14 17.65 37.94
C GLU A 614 -21.73 17.42 37.37
N ASP A 615 -20.78 18.28 37.71
CA ASP A 615 -19.36 18.11 37.37
C ASP A 615 -18.74 16.87 38.02
N ALA A 616 -19.15 16.50 39.23
CA ALA A 616 -18.71 15.26 39.88
C ALA A 616 -19.13 14.01 39.08
N LYS A 617 -20.39 13.96 38.62
CA LYS A 617 -20.90 12.88 37.74
C LYS A 617 -20.22 12.89 36.38
N LYS A 618 -19.88 14.08 35.87
CA LYS A 618 -19.13 14.25 34.61
C LYS A 618 -17.71 13.71 34.73
N ILE A 619 -16.98 14.02 35.81
CA ILE A 619 -15.65 13.48 36.09
C ILE A 619 -15.70 11.95 36.22
N GLU A 620 -16.66 11.39 36.98
CA GLU A 620 -16.83 9.93 37.10
C GLU A 620 -17.01 9.26 35.72
N LYS A 621 -17.88 9.81 34.86
CA LYS A 621 -18.03 9.32 33.48
C LYS A 621 -16.72 9.41 32.69
N LEU A 622 -16.02 10.55 32.76
CA LEU A 622 -14.75 10.74 32.05
C LEU A 622 -13.70 9.73 32.52
N LEU A 623 -13.63 9.38 33.80
CA LEU A 623 -12.73 8.35 34.34
C LEU A 623 -13.09 6.94 33.85
N HIS A 624 -14.38 6.59 33.82
CA HIS A 624 -14.84 5.33 33.21
C HIS A 624 -14.47 5.23 31.73
N ASP A 625 -14.70 6.31 30.96
CA ASP A 625 -14.32 6.39 29.55
C ASP A 625 -12.79 6.29 29.33
N ILE A 626 -11.99 6.87 30.24
CA ILE A 626 -10.52 6.77 30.19
C ILE A 626 -10.09 5.32 30.45
N VAL A 627 -10.54 4.68 31.54
CA VAL A 627 -10.13 3.31 31.88
C VAL A 627 -10.56 2.31 30.80
N PHE A 628 -11.71 2.50 30.16
CA PHE A 628 -12.10 1.73 28.98
C PHE A 628 -11.11 1.92 27.82
N SER A 629 -10.73 3.17 27.52
CA SER A 629 -9.76 3.50 26.47
C SER A 629 -8.38 2.91 26.77
N GLU A 630 -7.92 2.96 28.03
CA GLU A 630 -6.66 2.36 28.49
C GLU A 630 -6.65 0.84 28.32
N ASN A 631 -7.73 0.18 28.74
CA ASN A 631 -7.89 -1.26 28.59
C ASN A 631 -7.91 -1.67 27.11
N ARG A 632 -8.48 -0.84 26.23
CA ARG A 632 -8.59 -1.11 24.79
C ARG A 632 -7.31 -0.80 24.00
N MET A 633 -6.61 0.28 24.34
CA MET A 633 -5.57 0.95 23.54
C MET A 633 -4.58 0.00 22.88
N LEU A 634 -4.07 -0.99 23.61
CA LEU A 634 -3.03 -1.90 23.13
C LEU A 634 -3.53 -3.32 22.78
N LEU A 635 -4.80 -3.67 22.98
CA LEU A 635 -5.31 -5.03 22.66
C LEU A 635 -5.13 -5.41 21.19
N VAL A 636 -5.29 -4.41 20.33
CA VAL A 636 -5.13 -4.57 18.88
C VAL A 636 -3.65 -4.80 18.48
N THR A 637 -2.67 -4.54 19.36
CA THR A 637 -1.28 -5.01 19.14
C THR A 637 -1.13 -6.52 19.30
N ARG A 638 -2.04 -7.16 20.04
CA ARG A 638 -2.13 -8.63 20.22
C ARG A 638 -3.04 -9.29 19.18
N GLY A 639 -3.47 -8.55 18.15
CA GLY A 639 -4.36 -9.04 17.11
C GLY A 639 -5.83 -9.19 17.55
N LEU A 640 -6.18 -8.68 18.73
CA LEU A 640 -7.57 -8.65 19.20
C LEU A 640 -8.33 -7.48 18.56
N ASP A 641 -9.55 -7.76 18.14
CA ASP A 641 -10.55 -6.79 17.69
C ASP A 641 -11.80 -7.06 18.56
N PRO A 642 -11.86 -6.49 19.77
CA PRO A 642 -12.94 -6.74 20.73
C PRO A 642 -14.24 -6.13 20.24
N ARG A 643 -15.37 -6.85 20.40
CA ARG A 643 -16.69 -6.40 19.91
C ARG A 643 -17.61 -5.90 21.02
N THR A 644 -17.25 -6.16 22.28
CA THR A 644 -17.97 -5.77 23.48
C THR A 644 -17.00 -5.28 24.55
N ASP A 645 -17.51 -4.53 25.53
CA ASP A 645 -16.69 -4.04 26.65
C ASP A 645 -16.09 -5.19 27.46
N GLU A 646 -16.79 -6.32 27.56
CA GLU A 646 -16.29 -7.51 28.25
C GLU A 646 -15.19 -8.23 27.44
N ASP A 647 -15.17 -8.12 26.11
CA ASP A 647 -14.00 -8.53 25.30
C ASP A 647 -12.79 -7.61 25.57
N VAL A 648 -13.03 -6.30 25.78
CA VAL A 648 -11.98 -5.33 26.13
C VAL A 648 -11.36 -5.69 27.49
N TYR A 649 -12.17 -5.82 28.53
CA TYR A 649 -11.69 -6.12 29.88
C TYR A 649 -11.00 -7.50 29.96
N ASN A 650 -11.58 -8.56 29.39
CA ASN A 650 -10.93 -9.87 29.36
C ASN A 650 -9.65 -9.87 28.50
N GLY A 651 -9.64 -9.14 27.39
CA GLY A 651 -8.45 -8.98 26.55
C GLY A 651 -7.30 -8.33 27.32
N PHE A 652 -7.57 -7.28 28.08
CA PHE A 652 -6.56 -6.57 28.87
C PHE A 652 -6.06 -7.42 30.05
N GLU A 653 -6.97 -8.05 30.79
CA GLU A 653 -6.61 -8.94 31.90
C GLU A 653 -5.77 -10.13 31.45
N LYS A 654 -6.05 -10.69 30.26
CA LYS A 654 -5.34 -11.84 29.71
C LYS A 654 -4.00 -11.47 29.06
N GLU A 655 -4.01 -10.52 28.12
CA GLU A 655 -2.85 -10.25 27.25
C GLU A 655 -1.87 -9.21 27.81
N PHE A 656 -2.24 -8.50 28.88
CA PHE A 656 -1.42 -7.44 29.47
C PHE A 656 -1.15 -7.65 30.97
N ILE A 657 -2.20 -7.87 31.78
CA ILE A 657 -2.05 -8.10 33.24
C ILE A 657 -1.45 -9.49 33.51
N ALA A 658 -2.15 -10.57 33.11
CA ALA A 658 -1.70 -11.94 33.34
C ALA A 658 -0.44 -12.31 32.55
N ALA A 659 -0.15 -11.59 31.47
CA ALA A 659 1.09 -11.69 30.71
C ALA A 659 2.29 -10.95 31.36
N GLY A 660 2.08 -10.24 32.48
CA GLY A 660 3.14 -9.53 33.22
C GLY A 660 3.67 -8.26 32.54
N ILE A 661 2.97 -7.73 31.54
CA ILE A 661 3.34 -6.51 30.80
C ILE A 661 2.85 -5.25 31.52
N ILE A 662 1.65 -5.33 32.11
CA ILE A 662 1.08 -4.31 32.99
C ILE A 662 1.08 -4.88 34.42
N PRO A 663 1.62 -4.18 35.43
CA PRO A 663 1.62 -4.63 36.83
C PRO A 663 0.22 -4.95 37.37
N GLN A 664 0.12 -6.02 38.17
CA GLN A 664 -1.13 -6.54 38.74
C GLN A 664 -2.00 -5.48 39.46
N LYS A 665 -1.39 -4.43 40.04
CA LYS A 665 -2.10 -3.34 40.74
C LYS A 665 -3.16 -2.66 39.86
N PHE A 666 -2.94 -2.56 38.55
CA PHE A 666 -3.86 -1.87 37.64
C PHE A 666 -5.17 -2.65 37.38
N LYS A 667 -5.26 -3.94 37.78
CA LYS A 667 -6.49 -4.73 37.63
C LYS A 667 -7.68 -4.10 38.38
N VAL A 668 -7.45 -3.36 39.47
CA VAL A 668 -8.52 -2.68 40.24
C VAL A 668 -9.30 -1.68 39.40
N LEU A 669 -8.65 -1.02 38.43
CA LEU A 669 -9.30 -0.11 37.47
C LEU A 669 -10.28 -0.89 36.59
N THR A 670 -9.81 -2.00 36.03
CA THR A 670 -10.59 -2.91 35.17
C THR A 670 -11.80 -3.49 35.93
N ASP A 671 -11.59 -3.97 37.15
CA ASP A 671 -12.65 -4.52 38.00
C ASP A 671 -13.68 -3.45 38.40
N LYS A 672 -13.25 -2.21 38.65
CA LYS A 672 -14.17 -1.10 38.95
C LYS A 672 -14.96 -0.65 37.72
N ALA A 673 -14.29 -0.47 36.58
CA ALA A 673 -14.92 -0.11 35.31
C ALA A 673 -15.98 -1.14 34.88
N ARG A 674 -15.60 -2.43 34.80
CA ARG A 674 -16.49 -3.56 34.48
C ARG A 674 -17.74 -3.62 35.35
N ASN A 675 -17.62 -3.27 36.64
CA ASN A 675 -18.73 -3.34 37.61
C ASN A 675 -19.43 -1.99 37.83
N ASN A 676 -19.15 -0.96 37.00
CA ASN A 676 -19.69 0.41 37.14
C ASN A 676 -19.54 0.98 38.58
N LYS A 677 -18.35 0.79 39.18
CA LYS A 677 -17.98 1.28 40.52
C LYS A 677 -17.04 2.47 40.42
N SER A 678 -17.22 3.45 41.30
CA SER A 678 -16.47 4.71 41.32
C SER A 678 -14.94 4.57 41.19
N LEU A 679 -14.41 5.27 40.19
CA LEU A 679 -13.00 5.37 39.83
C LEU A 679 -12.33 6.65 40.36
N ILE A 680 -13.11 7.58 40.94
CA ILE A 680 -12.64 8.87 41.50
C ILE A 680 -11.38 8.72 42.36
N ALA A 681 -11.41 7.82 43.35
CA ALA A 681 -10.29 7.58 44.26
C ALA A 681 -9.07 6.93 43.59
N GLU A 682 -9.22 6.39 42.38
CA GLU A 682 -8.15 5.73 41.62
C GLU A 682 -7.50 6.64 40.56
N LYS A 683 -7.91 7.92 40.41
CA LYS A 683 -7.34 8.79 39.35
C LYS A 683 -5.80 8.81 39.32
N PRO A 684 -5.05 8.84 40.44
CA PRO A 684 -3.59 8.76 40.38
C PRO A 684 -3.05 7.47 39.76
N LEU A 685 -3.78 6.35 39.90
CA LEU A 685 -3.45 5.06 39.29
C LEU A 685 -3.88 5.00 37.81
N ILE A 686 -4.93 5.74 37.42
CA ILE A 686 -5.31 5.96 36.02
C ILE A 686 -4.24 6.81 35.32
N ASP A 687 -3.85 7.95 35.90
CA ASP A 687 -2.78 8.82 35.37
C ASP A 687 -1.46 8.05 35.19
N GLU A 688 -1.14 7.13 36.10
CA GLU A 688 0.02 6.22 35.98
C GLU A 688 -0.16 5.17 34.86
N LEU A 689 -1.36 4.61 34.69
CA LEU A 689 -1.63 3.63 33.62
C LEU A 689 -1.57 4.29 32.24
N ALA A 690 -2.16 5.47 32.08
CA ALA A 690 -2.06 6.28 30.87
C ALA A 690 -0.59 6.53 30.49
N GLN A 691 0.28 6.89 31.45
CA GLN A 691 1.70 7.08 31.20
C GLN A 691 2.40 5.75 30.81
N LEU A 692 2.16 4.67 31.55
CA LEU A 692 2.74 3.35 31.27
C LEU A 692 2.36 2.81 29.89
N LEU A 693 1.11 2.97 29.46
CA LEU A 693 0.64 2.56 28.12
C LEU A 693 1.29 3.39 27.01
N ASN A 694 1.52 4.68 27.25
CA ASN A 694 2.27 5.53 26.33
C ASN A 694 3.74 5.10 26.25
N ASP A 695 4.41 4.83 27.37
CA ASP A 695 5.81 4.38 27.39
C ASP A 695 5.99 3.00 26.74
N LEU A 696 5.07 2.06 27.00
CA LEU A 696 5.03 0.78 26.29
C LEU A 696 4.88 0.99 24.78
N TYR A 697 3.98 1.87 24.34
CA TYR A 697 3.78 2.17 22.93
C TYR A 697 5.01 2.80 22.25
N GLN A 698 5.73 3.71 22.91
CA GLN A 698 6.95 4.32 22.35
C GLN A 698 8.12 3.34 22.27
N ASN A 699 8.25 2.46 23.27
CA ASN A 699 9.30 1.42 23.36
C ASN A 699 8.96 0.12 22.59
N MET A 700 7.76 0.03 22.04
CA MET A 700 7.30 -1.07 21.19
C MET A 700 8.10 -1.13 19.88
N ASP A 701 8.49 -2.34 19.49
CA ASP A 701 9.22 -2.58 18.24
C ASP A 701 8.32 -2.70 16.99
N ASP A 702 8.97 -2.85 15.83
CA ASP A 702 8.31 -2.98 14.52
C ASP A 702 7.29 -4.13 14.44
N SER A 703 7.52 -5.18 15.24
CA SER A 703 6.76 -6.43 15.37
C SER A 703 5.81 -6.44 16.59
N LEU A 704 5.55 -5.27 17.16
CA LEU A 704 4.65 -5.03 18.28
C LEU A 704 5.06 -5.65 19.62
N GLN A 705 6.32 -6.05 19.78
CA GLN A 705 6.78 -6.55 21.06
C GLN A 705 7.27 -5.40 21.93
N PHE A 706 6.82 -5.41 23.19
CA PHE A 706 7.20 -4.41 24.18
C PHE A 706 8.56 -4.75 24.77
N LYS A 707 9.48 -3.79 24.77
CA LYS A 707 10.76 -3.91 25.47
C LYS A 707 10.56 -3.65 26.96
N LEU A 708 10.17 -4.70 27.69
CA LEU A 708 10.10 -4.65 29.14
C LEU A 708 11.51 -4.40 29.73
N PRO A 709 11.65 -3.55 30.76
CA PRO A 709 12.89 -3.45 31.52
C PRO A 709 13.29 -4.82 32.09
N ALA A 710 14.57 -5.14 32.06
CA ALA A 710 15.07 -6.36 32.69
C ALA A 710 14.82 -6.29 34.21
N VAL A 711 14.00 -7.21 34.74
CA VAL A 711 13.71 -7.29 36.17
C VAL A 711 15.02 -7.60 36.91
N GLN A 712 15.46 -6.66 37.76
CA GLN A 712 16.60 -6.90 38.64
C GLN A 712 16.22 -7.98 39.66
N SER A 713 16.88 -9.14 39.58
CA SER A 713 16.67 -10.27 40.49
C SER A 713 17.12 -9.90 41.91
N PRO A 714 16.23 -9.93 42.92
CA PRO A 714 16.52 -9.38 44.25
C PRO A 714 17.26 -10.38 45.15
N THR A 715 18.52 -10.70 44.82
CA THR A 715 19.45 -11.42 45.71
C THR A 715 20.88 -10.92 45.52
N ASP A 716 21.33 -10.02 46.40
CA ASP A 716 22.72 -9.96 46.87
C ASP A 716 22.83 -9.03 48.10
N PHE A 717 22.55 -9.60 49.28
CA PHE A 717 22.79 -8.99 50.59
C PHE A 717 22.99 -10.08 51.65
N THR A 718 24.22 -10.60 51.78
CA THR A 718 24.86 -10.87 53.09
C THR A 718 26.37 -11.14 52.92
N ASP A 719 27.16 -10.27 53.52
CA ASP A 719 28.46 -10.45 54.14
C ASP A 719 29.23 -11.81 54.09
N ASN A 720 30.45 -11.69 53.54
CA ASN A 720 31.76 -11.99 54.16
C ASN A 720 32.31 -13.43 54.43
N THR A 721 33.62 -13.51 54.18
CA THR A 721 34.69 -14.33 54.79
C THR A 721 34.93 -15.83 54.45
N ASP A 722 36.23 -16.13 54.39
CA ASP A 722 36.97 -17.39 54.55
C ASP A 722 36.92 -18.56 53.52
N SER A 723 37.80 -18.45 52.52
CA SER A 723 39.08 -19.19 52.37
C SER A 723 39.16 -20.75 52.34
N LYS A 724 40.11 -21.22 51.49
CA LYS A 724 40.89 -22.49 51.47
C LYS A 724 40.36 -23.80 50.82
N GLU A 725 41.11 -24.19 49.77
CA GLU A 725 41.80 -25.49 49.55
C GLU A 725 41.06 -26.85 49.46
N LYS A 726 41.00 -27.37 48.22
CA LYS A 726 41.39 -28.75 47.77
C LYS A 726 41.15 -29.99 48.67
N SER A 727 40.30 -30.91 48.18
CA SER A 727 40.49 -32.39 48.04
C SER A 727 39.40 -32.88 47.04
N ALA A 728 39.57 -33.81 46.10
CA ALA A 728 39.93 -35.25 46.17
C ALA A 728 38.85 -36.08 46.94
N GLU A 729 38.40 -37.28 46.50
CA GLU A 729 38.82 -38.15 45.38
C GLU A 729 37.73 -39.23 45.04
N SER A 730 38.03 -40.20 44.15
CA SER A 730 37.24 -41.41 43.77
C SER A 730 35.91 -41.19 42.98
N ASN A 731 35.63 -41.79 41.81
CA ASN A 731 35.73 -43.16 41.24
C ASN A 731 34.41 -43.96 41.40
N SER A 732 33.98 -44.84 40.49
CA SER A 732 34.66 -45.48 39.33
C SER A 732 33.70 -45.87 38.17
N GLU A 733 34.29 -46.33 37.03
CA GLU A 733 33.76 -47.26 35.99
C GLU A 733 32.43 -46.91 35.25
N GLU A 734 32.16 -47.22 33.96
CA GLU A 734 32.84 -47.83 32.79
C GLU A 734 32.00 -47.43 31.52
N GLU A 735 32.39 -47.50 30.24
CA GLU A 735 33.57 -48.00 29.51
C GLU A 735 33.81 -47.20 28.20
N GLU A 736 34.76 -47.61 27.34
CA GLU A 736 35.28 -46.91 26.13
C GLU A 736 34.39 -47.05 24.87
N SER A 737 34.49 -46.26 23.78
CA SER A 737 35.66 -46.01 22.91
C SER A 737 35.38 -44.83 21.92
N VAL A 738 36.28 -43.86 21.64
CA VAL A 738 37.58 -43.90 20.88
C VAL A 738 37.36 -44.14 19.37
N SER A 739 37.87 -43.37 18.39
CA SER A 739 38.80 -42.22 18.28
C SER A 739 38.32 -41.24 17.16
N PHE A 740 38.78 -40.01 16.91
CA PHE A 740 39.96 -39.17 17.26
C PHE A 740 41.28 -39.37 16.47
N VAL A 741 41.51 -38.56 15.42
CA VAL A 741 42.85 -38.20 14.90
C VAL A 741 42.91 -36.71 14.55
N LYS A 742 44.04 -36.06 14.91
CA LYS A 742 44.43 -34.70 14.48
C LYS A 742 45.84 -34.72 13.90
N SER A 743 46.09 -33.95 12.85
CA SER A 743 47.38 -33.30 12.53
C SER A 743 47.11 -32.13 11.58
N VAL A 744 47.68 -30.92 11.67
CA VAL A 744 48.98 -30.38 12.15
C VAL A 744 50.12 -30.54 11.13
N GLY A 745 50.60 -29.40 10.61
CA GLY A 745 51.80 -29.28 9.77
C GLY A 745 51.99 -27.85 9.23
N GLN A 746 53.19 -27.28 9.37
CA GLN A 746 53.60 -25.97 8.83
C GLN A 746 54.66 -26.16 7.74
N LYS A 747 54.73 -25.29 6.71
CA LYS A 747 55.83 -24.31 6.48
C LYS A 747 55.95 -23.74 5.05
N ASP A 748 56.28 -22.44 5.01
CA ASP A 748 57.25 -21.70 4.17
C ASP A 748 57.31 -21.80 2.62
N THR A 749 57.33 -20.61 1.98
CA THR A 749 57.86 -20.27 0.63
C THR A 749 57.20 -20.89 -0.62
N SER A 750 57.14 -20.27 -1.80
CA SER A 750 57.36 -18.89 -2.34
C SER A 750 56.56 -18.81 -3.69
N GLU A 751 56.32 -17.71 -4.42
CA GLU A 751 57.15 -16.61 -4.95
C GLU A 751 56.30 -15.37 -5.31
N ASN A 752 56.84 -14.40 -6.08
CA ASN A 752 56.17 -13.16 -6.51
C ASN A 752 55.41 -13.32 -7.84
N GLU A 753 54.37 -12.51 -8.07
CA GLU A 753 54.39 -11.49 -9.14
C GLU A 753 53.24 -10.47 -9.02
N GLU A 754 53.54 -9.23 -8.60
CA GLU A 754 52.64 -8.08 -8.73
C GLU A 754 53.42 -6.83 -9.19
N LYS A 755 53.31 -6.50 -10.48
CA LYS A 755 53.50 -5.16 -11.08
C LYS A 755 52.57 -5.08 -12.30
N SER A 756 51.94 -3.96 -12.62
CA SER A 756 52.64 -2.69 -12.84
C SER A 756 51.70 -1.48 -13.05
N VAL A 757 52.11 -0.33 -12.49
CA VAL A 757 52.13 1.02 -13.14
C VAL A 757 50.77 1.70 -13.46
N SER A 758 50.57 3.03 -13.32
CA SER A 758 51.46 4.17 -12.99
C SER A 758 50.82 5.17 -12.01
N SER A 759 51.67 5.87 -11.27
CA SER A 759 51.38 7.18 -10.65
C SER A 759 52.03 8.31 -11.48
N VAL A 760 51.76 9.60 -11.18
CA VAL A 760 52.77 10.70 -11.05
C VAL A 760 52.19 12.14 -10.99
N LYS A 761 52.48 12.83 -9.86
CA LYS A 761 52.73 14.28 -9.60
C LYS A 761 51.76 15.42 -9.99
N SER A 762 51.31 16.13 -8.94
CA SER A 762 51.44 17.60 -8.74
C SER A 762 51.48 17.85 -7.21
N VAL A 763 52.22 18.78 -6.57
CA VAL A 763 53.22 19.82 -6.91
C VAL A 763 52.70 21.12 -7.55
N GLY A 764 52.89 22.33 -6.98
CA GLY A 764 53.34 22.68 -5.62
C GLY A 764 53.99 24.09 -5.46
N GLN A 765 53.82 24.74 -4.30
CA GLN A 765 54.34 26.09 -3.92
C GLN A 765 53.74 27.27 -4.75
N LYS A 766 53.63 28.53 -4.32
CA LYS A 766 53.80 29.30 -3.05
C LYS A 766 53.07 30.66 -3.23
N ASN A 767 52.93 31.56 -2.25
CA ASN A 767 53.37 31.56 -0.85
C ASN A 767 52.12 31.60 0.07
N THR A 768 51.86 32.39 1.14
CA THR A 768 52.56 33.46 1.89
C THR A 768 52.03 33.46 3.33
N SER A 769 52.70 34.11 4.29
CA SER A 769 52.31 34.17 5.71
C SER A 769 52.80 35.44 6.41
N GLU A 770 51.97 36.06 7.26
CA GLU A 770 52.40 36.98 8.33
C GLU A 770 51.67 36.64 9.65
N ASN A 771 52.10 37.26 10.75
CA ASN A 771 52.12 36.65 12.09
C ASN A 771 50.81 36.65 12.90
N GLU A 772 50.79 35.75 13.88
CA GLU A 772 49.81 35.68 14.96
C GLU A 772 49.72 36.98 15.78
N GLN A 773 48.52 37.34 16.21
CA GLN A 773 48.30 37.92 17.54
C GLN A 773 47.20 37.15 18.26
N LYS A 774 47.53 36.58 19.42
CA LYS A 774 46.56 35.94 20.31
C LYS A 774 45.77 37.01 21.07
N ALA A 775 44.52 37.24 20.67
CA ALA A 775 43.51 37.79 21.55
C ALA A 775 42.79 36.64 22.27
N SER A 776 42.48 36.80 23.56
CA SER A 776 41.80 35.78 24.35
C SER A 776 40.35 35.62 23.91
N ALA A 777 39.99 34.46 23.36
CA ALA A 777 38.60 34.07 23.21
C ALA A 777 37.99 33.84 24.60
N GLY A 778 36.98 34.64 24.97
CA GLY A 778 36.06 34.27 26.02
C GLY A 778 35.18 33.09 25.57
N GLU A 779 34.66 32.32 26.52
CA GLU A 779 33.73 31.24 26.23
C GLU A 779 32.45 31.81 25.58
N PRO A 780 31.95 31.23 24.47
CA PRO A 780 30.69 31.66 23.89
C PRO A 780 29.53 31.24 24.80
N GLU A 781 28.70 32.20 25.20
CA GLU A 781 27.50 31.94 26.00
C GLU A 781 26.61 30.90 25.29
N ALA A 782 26.22 29.86 26.03
CA ALA A 782 25.42 28.77 25.48
C ALA A 782 24.02 29.26 25.09
N ILE A 783 23.76 29.41 23.79
CA ILE A 783 22.49 29.89 23.25
C ILE A 783 21.36 28.90 23.60
N SER A 784 20.59 29.23 24.63
CA SER A 784 19.39 28.50 25.01
C SER A 784 18.22 28.87 24.09
N PRO A 785 17.53 27.90 23.45
CA PRO A 785 16.38 28.18 22.60
C PRO A 785 15.08 28.29 23.41
N ASP A 786 14.25 29.30 23.09
CA ASP A 786 12.89 29.46 23.64
C ASP A 786 11.98 28.26 23.32
N VAL A 787 12.15 27.65 22.15
CA VAL A 787 11.32 26.54 21.67
C VAL A 787 12.20 25.47 21.04
N LYS A 788 11.94 24.20 21.37
CA LYS A 788 12.56 23.02 20.74
C LYS A 788 11.51 22.20 19.98
N LYS A 789 11.84 21.71 18.77
CA LYS A 789 11.00 20.78 17.98
C LYS A 789 11.84 19.74 17.24
N ASP A 790 11.47 18.47 17.40
CA ASP A 790 12.04 17.39 16.59
C ASP A 790 11.24 17.23 15.29
N PHE A 791 11.90 17.38 14.14
CA PHE A 791 11.34 17.13 12.81
C PHE A 791 12.09 16.04 12.04
N ARG A 792 12.88 15.20 12.74
CA ARG A 792 13.45 13.97 12.17
C ARG A 792 12.35 13.01 11.71
N GLY A 793 12.60 12.29 10.63
CA GLY A 793 11.61 11.50 9.90
C GLY A 793 10.58 12.31 9.11
N VAL A 794 10.66 13.66 9.07
CA VAL A 794 9.75 14.51 8.29
C VAL A 794 10.42 14.91 6.98
N MET A 795 9.91 14.38 5.87
CA MET A 795 10.43 14.68 4.52
C MET A 795 10.21 16.14 4.10
N CYS A 796 11.09 16.65 3.23
CA CYS A 796 10.91 17.91 2.52
C CYS A 796 9.67 17.81 1.59
N PRO A 797 8.79 18.84 1.49
CA PRO A 797 8.85 20.15 2.14
C PRO A 797 8.11 20.23 3.51
N MET A 798 7.58 19.13 4.03
CA MET A 798 6.76 19.16 5.26
C MET A 798 7.55 19.55 6.52
N ASN A 799 8.86 19.33 6.54
CA ASN A 799 9.75 19.82 7.60
C ASN A 799 9.84 21.36 7.62
N PHE A 800 9.96 22.00 6.45
CA PHE A 800 9.89 23.46 6.32
C PHE A 800 8.51 23.99 6.74
N VAL A 801 7.42 23.36 6.28
CA VAL A 801 6.05 23.73 6.69
C VAL A 801 5.87 23.63 8.22
N LYS A 802 6.34 22.54 8.85
CA LYS A 802 6.32 22.41 10.31
C LYS A 802 7.20 23.45 11.02
N THR A 803 8.35 23.81 10.45
CA THR A 803 9.22 24.88 10.96
C THR A 803 8.50 26.22 10.93
N LYS A 804 7.82 26.55 9.83
CA LYS A 804 7.00 27.77 9.71
C LYS A 804 5.84 27.79 10.72
N ILE A 805 5.16 26.65 10.93
CA ILE A 805 4.11 26.53 11.96
C ILE A 805 4.69 26.76 13.36
N ALA A 806 5.87 26.21 13.66
CA ALA A 806 6.53 26.41 14.96
C ALA A 806 7.00 27.87 15.17
N LEU A 807 7.50 28.53 14.12
CA LEU A 807 7.86 29.95 14.14
C LEU A 807 6.64 30.88 14.24
N THR A 808 5.45 30.45 13.83
CA THR A 808 4.26 31.31 13.75
C THR A 808 3.89 31.97 15.10
N PRO A 809 3.67 31.23 16.21
CA PRO A 809 3.25 31.81 17.49
C PRO A 809 4.37 32.51 18.29
N MET A 810 5.64 32.34 17.91
CA MET A 810 6.78 32.94 18.61
C MET A 810 6.83 34.47 18.42
N GLN A 811 7.52 35.19 19.31
CA GLN A 811 7.78 36.63 19.15
C GLN A 811 9.06 36.89 18.33
N SER A 812 9.19 38.11 17.79
CA SER A 812 10.42 38.56 17.12
C SER A 812 11.61 38.42 18.08
N GLY A 813 12.75 37.94 17.57
CA GLY A 813 13.96 37.73 18.36
C GLY A 813 14.04 36.42 19.14
N GLN A 814 12.95 35.66 19.33
CA GLN A 814 13.00 34.33 19.97
C GLN A 814 13.71 33.28 19.10
N ILE A 815 14.24 32.25 19.73
CA ILE A 815 15.11 31.23 19.13
C ILE A 815 14.42 29.86 19.12
N LEU A 816 14.22 29.31 17.93
CA LEU A 816 13.71 27.96 17.69
C LEU A 816 14.87 27.01 17.40
N GLU A 817 14.98 25.93 18.16
CA GLU A 817 15.82 24.77 17.84
C GLU A 817 14.98 23.73 17.10
N ILE A 818 15.40 23.35 15.89
CA ILE A 818 14.82 22.23 15.14
C ILE A 818 15.84 21.12 14.94
N LEU A 819 15.37 19.87 14.96
CA LEU A 819 16.15 18.69 14.56
C LEU A 819 15.69 18.18 13.18
N LEU A 820 16.64 17.86 12.30
CA LEU A 820 16.42 17.47 10.91
C LEU A 820 17.27 16.24 10.54
N ASP A 821 16.80 15.41 9.59
CA ASP A 821 17.60 14.32 9.04
C ASP A 821 18.67 14.82 8.04
N ASP A 822 19.64 13.96 7.72
CA ASP A 822 20.61 14.18 6.63
C ASP A 822 19.93 14.36 5.25
N GLY A 823 20.62 15.06 4.34
CA GLY A 823 20.18 15.28 2.97
C GLY A 823 19.11 16.37 2.84
N ALA A 824 18.07 16.11 2.03
CA ALA A 824 17.07 17.10 1.64
C ALA A 824 16.45 17.96 2.78
N PRO A 825 16.23 17.47 4.02
CA PRO A 825 15.80 18.32 5.13
C PRO A 825 16.80 19.43 5.47
N ILE A 826 18.06 19.09 5.77
CA ILE A 826 19.10 20.07 6.12
C ILE A 826 19.55 20.92 4.91
N GLU A 827 19.52 20.36 3.70
CA GLU A 827 19.87 21.08 2.47
C GLU A 827 18.90 22.25 2.18
N ASN A 828 17.61 22.08 2.47
CA ASN A 828 16.56 23.02 2.05
C ASN A 828 16.04 23.91 3.19
N VAL A 829 15.77 23.36 4.39
CA VAL A 829 15.07 24.09 5.45
C VAL A 829 15.80 25.38 5.88
N PRO A 830 17.12 25.40 6.16
CA PRO A 830 17.81 26.64 6.55
C PRO A 830 17.79 27.70 5.45
N GLY A 831 17.87 27.29 4.17
CA GLY A 831 17.77 28.19 3.02
C GLY A 831 16.37 28.80 2.88
N SER A 832 15.32 27.97 2.93
CA SER A 832 13.93 28.43 2.87
C SER A 832 13.57 29.35 4.04
N VAL A 833 13.99 29.01 5.27
CA VAL A 833 13.80 29.84 6.48
C VAL A 833 14.52 31.19 6.35
N LYS A 834 15.75 31.20 5.82
CA LYS A 834 16.50 32.44 5.55
C LYS A 834 15.83 33.31 4.49
N ASN A 835 15.26 32.69 3.45
CA ASN A 835 14.51 33.40 2.41
C ASN A 835 13.19 34.02 2.93
N GLU A 836 12.57 33.43 3.97
CA GLU A 836 11.47 34.10 4.70
C GLU A 836 11.95 35.25 5.62
N GLY A 837 13.26 35.54 5.66
CA GLY A 837 13.85 36.64 6.40
C GLY A 837 14.21 36.33 7.86
N HIS A 838 14.23 35.05 8.25
CA HIS A 838 14.68 34.60 9.57
C HIS A 838 16.20 34.38 9.60
N THR A 839 16.82 34.51 10.78
CA THR A 839 18.28 34.38 10.90
C THR A 839 18.64 33.00 11.43
N ILE A 840 19.36 32.20 10.62
CA ILE A 840 20.00 30.97 11.09
C ILE A 840 21.18 31.34 11.98
N LEU A 841 21.19 30.86 13.22
CA LEU A 841 22.25 31.10 14.20
C LEU A 841 23.33 30.01 14.14
N SER A 842 22.93 28.74 14.01
CA SER A 842 23.86 27.62 13.81
C SER A 842 23.21 26.45 13.06
N THR A 843 24.06 25.61 12.46
CA THR A 843 23.70 24.34 11.82
C THR A 843 24.77 23.31 12.20
N GLU A 844 24.46 22.46 13.17
CA GLU A 844 25.40 21.52 13.79
C GLU A 844 25.00 20.08 13.48
N LYS A 845 25.96 19.23 13.06
CA LYS A 845 25.70 17.79 12.89
C LYS A 845 25.93 17.07 14.20
N VAL A 846 24.94 16.31 14.64
CA VAL A 846 24.97 15.51 15.88
C VAL A 846 24.67 14.06 15.50
N GLU A 847 25.70 13.22 15.50
CA GLU A 847 25.64 11.80 15.09
C GLU A 847 24.96 11.59 13.72
N ASN A 848 23.69 11.17 13.71
CA ASN A 848 22.90 10.84 12.53
C ASN A 848 21.82 11.89 12.18
N TYR A 849 21.85 13.08 12.80
CA TYR A 849 20.93 14.17 12.53
C TYR A 849 21.62 15.54 12.58
N TRP A 850 20.86 16.59 12.26
CA TRP A 850 21.28 17.98 12.34
C TRP A 850 20.43 18.76 13.33
N LYS A 851 21.08 19.59 14.14
CA LYS A 851 20.47 20.63 14.96
C LYS A 851 20.60 21.96 14.21
N VAL A 852 19.51 22.72 14.12
CA VAL A 852 19.50 24.06 13.52
C VAL A 852 18.86 25.05 14.49
N LEU A 853 19.57 26.13 14.81
CA LEU A 853 19.05 27.24 15.61
C LEU A 853 18.58 28.37 14.69
N ILE A 854 17.34 28.83 14.89
CA ILE A 854 16.67 29.84 14.05
C ILE A 854 16.17 30.97 14.95
N LYS A 855 16.69 32.19 14.76
CA LYS A 855 16.14 33.39 15.39
C LYS A 855 14.98 33.93 14.54
N LYS A 856 13.81 34.07 15.14
CA LYS A 856 12.64 34.70 14.51
C LYS A 856 12.93 36.19 14.24
N LYS A 857 12.36 36.68 13.15
CA LYS A 857 12.44 38.07 12.70
C LYS A 857 11.34 38.90 13.36
#